data_AF-A0A3D2FVR7-F1
#
_entry.id   AF-A0A3D2FVR7-F1
#
_cell.length_a   1.000
_cell.length_b   1.000
_cell.length_c   1.000
_cell.angle_alpha   90.00
_cell.angle_beta   90.00
_cell.angle_gamma   90.00
#
_symmetry.space_group_name_H-M   'P 1'
#
loop_
_entity.id
_entity.type
_entity.pdbx_description
1 polymer ?
#
loop_
_entity_poly.entity_id
_entity_poly.type
_entity_poly.pdbx_seq_one_letter_code
_entity_poly.pdbx_strand_id
1 'polypeptide(L)'
;MNSAQTPPSGPSGEPPVAADTGAGRSLVAGPPRPVAAHAAILPDLAAWAGQIAGLAQTGHTADALAAMLIHSRHLQTIARAQQDAIAPILSGQGEDIVADAITALQTAAEGADDDDRMMTAIRRLRQRSALAVALADLADTHPVAIQMRWLSDAADAAIACTVRYLLRQATIRGQINETEGPADRACGWTILALGKLGARELNYSSDVDLIILHDPDSRILTRPETSQAFFVDMTRRLVRLLSTATRDGIGWRVDLRLRPDPGATAVSIQREAAIGYYESIARTWERAAFIRARPVAGDLEMGTAFLDDLQPFIWRKTLDYTVIDDMATMLSRPPSTPGWPGFNLKTGRGGIRNIEFFTHVLQLVGGGRSPALRQPSTPDALASLAAGDWISPEQQTALAAHYNHLRRVEHRLQMLADAQTHALPRSLDDIADFAAFLGHDSADVFLQQLETMLDAVVTYSAHPLFADGDTDDAAPPLEDEDRMQEWLASKGFSRPEGISHTLSGWMAGRIATTRSERARTLLSRMMPDILDQLAQASDPDDCFAAFAGFVEGLPASVQIFSLLDHNRQLGRLLGDILILSPRLAGQLRRYPMMFDLVIASDFFSPLDDADGFEKHMRAAIARAPVEQALEIVTRLTRERRFRAEIQALSGVADLGAMGRALADTAAAAIRVVTSLATADMQRRHGKIDGGFAVLGLGRIGTGNMTATSDIDLVFVWEGPDDAVSDGTRALAARPYFTRLAQTLVSWLGGATAEGSLYSVDVRLRPDGEKGALAQSSQRLFTYYRAEAWTWEWMALAKARCLTPGPTGKTAMQMIDGLMGTPPDPASVASAARQMVTRFRDSYGSAPAW
;
A
#
# COMPACT_ATOMS: atom_id res chain seq x y z
N MET A 1 -30.27 -58.87 -29.48
CA MET A 1 -31.71 -58.56 -29.47
C MET A 1 -31.85 -57.20 -28.80
N ASN A 2 -31.73 -56.12 -29.59
CA ASN A 2 -32.84 -55.33 -30.15
C ASN A 2 -33.45 -54.41 -29.08
N SER A 3 -33.54 -53.08 -29.21
CA SER A 3 -33.27 -52.17 -30.33
C SER A 3 -33.19 -50.74 -29.80
N ALA A 4 -32.45 -49.90 -30.52
CA ALA A 4 -32.45 -48.45 -30.41
C ALA A 4 -33.80 -47.83 -30.83
N GLN A 5 -34.18 -46.71 -30.22
CA GLN A 5 -35.20 -45.80 -30.71
C GLN A 5 -34.65 -44.38 -30.76
N THR A 6 -34.54 -43.87 -31.98
CA THR A 6 -34.31 -42.48 -32.38
C THR A 6 -35.56 -41.64 -32.12
N PRO A 7 -35.46 -40.37 -31.71
CA PRO A 7 -36.57 -39.41 -31.82
C PRO A 7 -36.47 -38.58 -33.13
N PRO A 8 -37.58 -37.95 -33.57
CA PRO A 8 -37.81 -37.58 -34.95
C PRO A 8 -37.30 -36.17 -35.32
N SER A 9 -37.07 -35.99 -36.61
CA SER A 9 -36.73 -34.75 -37.30
C SER A 9 -37.96 -33.96 -37.73
N GLY A 10 -37.88 -32.62 -37.59
CA GLY A 10 -38.71 -31.63 -38.30
C GLY A 10 -38.84 -30.30 -37.54
N PRO A 11 -39.20 -29.19 -38.21
CA PRO A 11 -38.73 -28.68 -39.50
C PRO A 11 -37.94 -27.35 -39.33
N SER A 12 -37.27 -26.96 -40.41
CA SER A 12 -36.59 -25.67 -40.65
C SER A 12 -37.32 -24.44 -40.10
N GLY A 13 -36.76 -23.84 -39.05
CA GLY A 13 -37.02 -22.45 -38.67
C GLY A 13 -35.78 -21.62 -39.02
N GLU A 14 -35.96 -20.54 -39.78
CA GLU A 14 -34.94 -19.52 -39.99
C GLU A 14 -34.38 -19.08 -38.64
N PRO A 15 -33.04 -18.91 -38.51
CA PRO A 15 -32.47 -18.40 -37.28
C PRO A 15 -33.01 -16.98 -37.04
N PRO A 16 -33.36 -16.63 -35.79
CA PRO A 16 -33.77 -15.28 -35.49
C PRO A 16 -32.61 -14.35 -35.84
N VAL A 17 -32.91 -13.31 -36.62
CA VAL A 17 -31.99 -12.20 -36.88
C VAL A 17 -31.58 -11.64 -35.53
N ALA A 18 -30.37 -11.98 -35.08
CA ALA A 18 -29.78 -11.42 -33.89
C ALA A 18 -29.71 -9.90 -34.09
N ALA A 19 -30.26 -9.15 -33.14
CA ALA A 19 -30.04 -7.72 -33.06
C ALA A 19 -28.53 -7.49 -33.00
N ASP A 20 -28.03 -6.71 -33.95
CA ASP A 20 -26.63 -6.32 -34.13
C ASP A 20 -26.18 -5.49 -32.93
N THR A 21 -25.71 -6.17 -31.87
CA THR A 21 -24.94 -5.55 -30.81
C THR A 21 -23.58 -5.25 -31.42
N GLY A 22 -23.22 -3.98 -31.59
CA GLY A 22 -22.02 -3.50 -32.30
C GLY A 22 -20.65 -4.00 -31.80
N ALA A 23 -20.60 -5.05 -30.98
CA ALA A 23 -19.42 -5.77 -30.52
C ALA A 23 -18.71 -6.60 -31.62
N GLY A 24 -19.25 -6.68 -32.85
CA GLY A 24 -18.84 -7.69 -33.85
C GLY A 24 -17.94 -7.23 -35.01
N ARG A 25 -17.62 -5.94 -35.19
CA ARG A 25 -16.79 -5.50 -36.34
C ARG A 25 -15.31 -5.36 -35.97
N SER A 26 -14.48 -6.21 -36.57
CA SER A 26 -13.02 -6.16 -36.48
C SER A 26 -12.45 -4.86 -37.05
N LEU A 27 -11.50 -4.23 -36.35
CA LEU A 27 -10.72 -3.09 -36.88
C LEU A 27 -9.79 -3.48 -38.03
N VAL A 28 -9.56 -4.76 -38.23
CA VAL A 28 -8.92 -5.31 -39.44
C VAL A 28 -10.04 -5.73 -40.39
N ALA A 29 -10.18 -5.01 -41.49
CA ALA A 29 -11.27 -5.18 -42.46
C ALA A 29 -11.00 -6.29 -43.49
N GLY A 30 -9.75 -6.75 -43.61
CA GLY A 30 -9.39 -7.81 -44.54
C GLY A 30 -7.89 -7.89 -44.81
N PRO A 31 -7.48 -8.56 -45.91
CA PRO A 31 -6.09 -8.61 -46.32
C PRO A 31 -5.57 -7.21 -46.68
N PRO A 32 -4.27 -6.95 -46.49
CA PRO A 32 -3.64 -5.69 -46.89
C PRO A 32 -3.86 -5.34 -48.36
N ARG A 33 -3.97 -4.03 -48.64
CA ARG A 33 -4.27 -3.52 -49.99
C ARG A 33 -3.17 -2.56 -50.45
N PRO A 34 -2.47 -2.85 -51.55
CA PRO A 34 -1.48 -1.94 -52.09
C PRO A 34 -2.10 -0.59 -52.46
N VAL A 35 -1.45 0.52 -52.09
CA VAL A 35 -1.84 1.87 -52.48
C VAL A 35 -1.08 2.34 -53.73
N ALA A 36 -1.49 3.45 -54.33
CA ALA A 36 -0.86 4.00 -55.54
C ALA A 36 0.66 4.23 -55.39
N ALA A 37 1.13 4.60 -54.19
CA ALA A 37 2.55 4.79 -53.90
C ALA A 37 3.39 3.51 -54.07
N HIS A 38 2.77 2.32 -54.04
CA HIS A 38 3.44 1.03 -54.15
C HIS A 38 3.66 0.56 -55.59
N ALA A 39 3.06 1.22 -56.58
CA ALA A 39 3.07 0.79 -57.98
C ALA A 39 4.48 0.54 -58.54
N ALA A 40 5.49 1.28 -58.04
CA ALA A 40 6.87 1.15 -58.50
C ALA A 40 7.61 -0.10 -57.95
N ILE A 41 7.19 -0.66 -56.81
CA ILE A 41 7.91 -1.75 -56.12
C ILE A 41 7.11 -3.06 -56.14
N LEU A 42 5.78 -2.97 -56.24
CA LEU A 42 4.89 -4.12 -56.19
C LEU A 42 5.22 -5.22 -57.23
N PRO A 43 5.51 -4.92 -58.52
CA PRO A 43 5.84 -5.95 -59.50
C PRO A 43 7.10 -6.76 -59.14
N ASP A 44 8.16 -6.09 -58.68
CA ASP A 44 9.41 -6.75 -58.29
C ASP A 44 9.23 -7.62 -57.04
N LEU A 45 8.41 -7.16 -56.09
CA LEU A 45 8.09 -7.92 -54.90
C LEU A 45 7.23 -9.15 -55.22
N ALA A 46 6.27 -9.03 -56.13
CA ALA A 46 5.47 -10.15 -56.63
C ALA A 46 6.32 -11.17 -57.42
N ALA A 47 7.24 -10.70 -58.26
CA ALA A 47 8.17 -11.57 -58.98
C ALA A 47 9.05 -12.39 -58.02
N TRP A 48 9.56 -11.76 -56.95
CA TRP A 48 10.28 -12.47 -55.89
C TRP A 48 9.38 -13.44 -55.12
N ALA A 49 8.15 -13.02 -54.76
CA ALA A 49 7.19 -13.88 -54.06
C ALA A 49 6.86 -15.15 -54.87
N GLY A 50 6.79 -15.05 -56.20
CA GLY A 50 6.59 -16.19 -57.10
C GLY A 50 7.72 -17.22 -57.11
N GLN A 51 8.89 -16.89 -56.55
CA GLN A 51 10.02 -17.80 -56.41
C GLN A 51 9.98 -18.59 -55.09
N ILE A 52 9.07 -18.27 -54.17
CA ILE A 52 8.94 -18.96 -52.88
C ILE A 52 8.43 -20.38 -53.10
N ALA A 53 9.27 -21.35 -52.76
CA ALA A 53 8.92 -22.76 -52.84
C ALA A 53 7.72 -23.08 -51.94
N GLY A 54 6.76 -23.83 -52.46
CA GLY A 54 5.58 -24.23 -51.70
C GLY A 54 4.45 -23.18 -51.63
N LEU A 55 4.64 -21.97 -52.18
CA LEU A 55 3.64 -20.88 -52.04
C LEU A 55 2.28 -21.25 -52.66
N ALA A 56 2.27 -21.86 -53.84
CA ALA A 56 1.03 -22.24 -54.52
C ALA A 56 0.19 -23.24 -53.71
N GLN A 57 0.83 -24.10 -52.91
CA GLN A 57 0.17 -25.07 -52.04
C GLN A 57 -0.53 -24.44 -50.83
N THR A 58 -0.18 -23.20 -50.48
CA THR A 58 -0.77 -22.46 -49.35
C THR A 58 -2.13 -21.84 -49.68
N GLY A 59 -2.53 -21.80 -50.95
CA GLY A 59 -3.73 -21.07 -51.41
C GLY A 59 -3.54 -19.57 -51.60
N HIS A 60 -2.33 -19.04 -51.33
CA HIS A 60 -1.99 -17.64 -51.58
C HIS A 60 -1.24 -17.46 -52.91
N THR A 61 -1.54 -16.37 -53.61
CA THR A 61 -0.80 -15.97 -54.83
C THR A 61 0.46 -15.16 -54.48
N ALA A 62 1.37 -15.04 -55.44
CA ALA A 62 2.53 -14.17 -55.33
C ALA A 62 2.13 -12.71 -55.07
N ASP A 63 1.05 -12.25 -55.71
CA ASP A 63 0.50 -10.90 -55.50
C ASP A 63 -0.07 -10.72 -54.10
N ALA A 64 -0.72 -11.75 -53.53
CA ALA A 64 -1.24 -11.70 -52.16
C ALA A 64 -0.10 -11.58 -51.14
N LEU A 65 0.97 -12.37 -51.30
CA LEU A 65 2.15 -12.26 -50.44
C LEU A 65 2.86 -10.90 -50.62
N ALA A 66 2.96 -10.40 -51.85
CA ALA A 66 3.51 -9.07 -52.10
C ALA A 66 2.69 -7.97 -51.41
N ALA A 67 1.35 -8.04 -51.50
CA ALA A 67 0.45 -7.11 -50.82
C ALA A 67 0.61 -7.16 -49.28
N MET A 68 0.83 -8.34 -48.71
CA MET A 68 1.09 -8.46 -47.26
C MET A 68 2.36 -7.75 -46.82
N LEU A 69 3.40 -7.75 -47.67
CA LEU A 69 4.74 -7.24 -47.31
C LEU A 69 4.98 -5.79 -47.76
N ILE A 70 4.22 -5.27 -48.71
CA ILE A 70 4.54 -4.01 -49.40
C ILE A 70 4.55 -2.79 -48.47
N HIS A 71 3.69 -2.79 -47.45
CA HIS A 71 3.54 -1.70 -46.47
C HIS A 71 4.69 -1.63 -45.44
N SER A 72 5.56 -2.64 -45.39
CA SER A 72 6.67 -2.67 -44.42
C SER A 72 7.97 -3.14 -45.05
N ARG A 73 8.93 -2.21 -45.13
CA ARG A 73 10.32 -2.54 -45.52
C ARG A 73 10.94 -3.54 -44.54
N HIS A 74 10.60 -3.44 -43.25
CA HIS A 74 11.06 -4.40 -42.25
C HIS A 74 10.58 -5.82 -42.57
N LEU A 75 9.27 -5.99 -42.87
CA LEU A 75 8.71 -7.28 -43.24
C LEU A 75 9.33 -7.84 -44.52
N GLN A 76 9.57 -6.99 -45.53
CA GLN A 76 10.28 -7.38 -46.75
C GLN A 76 11.69 -7.92 -46.44
N THR A 77 12.44 -7.26 -45.57
CA THR A 77 13.78 -7.70 -45.17
C THR A 77 13.75 -9.05 -44.46
N ILE A 78 12.89 -9.23 -43.45
CA ILE A 78 12.85 -10.49 -42.69
C ILE A 78 12.29 -11.65 -43.53
N ALA A 79 11.31 -11.39 -44.40
CA ALA A 79 10.76 -12.42 -45.30
C ALA A 79 11.81 -12.88 -46.32
N ARG A 80 12.64 -11.96 -46.84
CA ARG A 80 13.77 -12.31 -47.70
C ARG A 80 14.86 -13.10 -46.97
N ALA A 81 15.05 -12.87 -45.68
CA ALA A 81 16.04 -13.58 -44.87
C ALA A 81 15.57 -14.98 -44.44
N GLN A 82 14.26 -15.19 -44.26
CA GLN A 82 13.65 -16.42 -43.73
C GLN A 82 12.64 -17.02 -44.74
N GLN A 83 13.04 -17.12 -46.01
CA GLN A 83 12.15 -17.53 -47.12
C GLN A 83 11.57 -18.93 -46.93
N ASP A 84 12.33 -19.82 -46.30
CA ASP A 84 11.95 -21.20 -45.99
C ASP A 84 10.74 -21.28 -45.05
N ALA A 85 10.53 -20.26 -44.21
CA ALA A 85 9.45 -20.24 -43.23
C ALA A 85 8.10 -19.77 -43.82
N ILE A 86 8.11 -19.07 -44.96
CA ILE A 86 6.92 -18.37 -45.48
C ILE A 86 5.78 -19.34 -45.80
N ALA A 87 6.02 -20.37 -46.60
CA ALA A 87 4.97 -21.29 -47.03
C ALA A 87 4.37 -22.12 -45.86
N PRO A 88 5.18 -22.65 -44.91
CA PRO A 88 4.65 -23.24 -43.68
C PRO A 88 3.77 -22.29 -42.88
N ILE A 89 4.20 -21.04 -42.65
CA ILE A 89 3.42 -20.07 -41.86
C ILE A 89 2.07 -19.78 -42.51
N LEU A 90 2.05 -19.53 -43.82
CA LEU A 90 0.82 -19.28 -44.57
C LEU A 90 -0.10 -20.51 -44.61
N SER A 91 0.45 -21.72 -44.47
CA SER A 91 -0.33 -22.96 -44.33
C SER A 91 -0.84 -23.20 -42.90
N GLY A 92 -0.65 -22.25 -41.99
CA GLY A 92 -1.07 -22.36 -40.58
C GLY A 92 -0.06 -23.05 -39.65
N GLN A 93 1.18 -23.30 -40.08
CA GLN A 93 2.21 -23.95 -39.27
C GLN A 93 3.13 -22.94 -38.55
N GLY A 94 2.60 -21.77 -38.17
CA GLY A 94 3.38 -20.72 -37.51
C GLY A 94 3.94 -21.15 -36.16
N GLU A 95 3.19 -21.96 -35.40
CA GLU A 95 3.63 -22.48 -34.09
C GLU A 95 4.86 -23.39 -34.23
N ASP A 96 4.86 -24.27 -35.23
CA ASP A 96 5.98 -25.18 -35.52
C ASP A 96 7.25 -24.39 -35.86
N ILE A 97 7.12 -23.34 -36.67
CA ILE A 97 8.26 -22.46 -37.02
C ILE A 97 8.86 -21.77 -35.78
N VAL A 98 8.02 -21.35 -34.84
CA VAL A 98 8.48 -20.74 -33.59
C VAL A 98 9.14 -21.79 -32.69
N ALA A 99 8.53 -22.97 -32.54
CA ALA A 99 9.07 -24.06 -31.75
C ALA A 99 10.43 -24.58 -32.28
N ASP A 100 10.56 -24.71 -33.60
CA ASP A 100 11.80 -25.07 -34.27
C ASP A 100 12.88 -24.00 -34.05
N ALA A 101 12.51 -22.72 -34.12
CA ALA A 101 13.43 -21.62 -33.86
C ALA A 101 13.91 -21.60 -32.40
N ILE A 102 13.03 -21.92 -31.45
CA ILE A 102 13.38 -22.06 -30.02
C ILE A 102 14.36 -23.22 -29.83
N THR A 103 14.07 -24.37 -30.44
CA THR A 103 14.94 -25.55 -30.39
C THR A 103 16.32 -25.25 -30.99
N ALA A 104 16.35 -24.57 -32.14
CA ALA A 104 17.59 -24.14 -32.77
C ALA A 104 18.41 -23.18 -31.89
N LEU A 105 17.75 -22.26 -31.17
CA LEU A 105 18.42 -21.41 -30.19
C LEU A 105 19.00 -22.24 -29.04
N GLN A 106 18.26 -23.20 -28.49
CA GLN A 106 18.73 -24.05 -27.39
C GLN A 106 20.01 -24.81 -27.80
N THR A 107 20.01 -25.45 -28.96
CA THR A 107 21.19 -26.14 -29.50
C THR A 107 22.35 -25.18 -29.75
N ALA A 108 22.08 -24.00 -30.34
CA ALA A 108 23.12 -23.00 -30.58
C ALA A 108 23.71 -22.45 -29.28
N ALA A 109 22.89 -22.25 -28.25
CA ALA A 109 23.32 -21.76 -26.95
C ALA A 109 24.20 -22.78 -26.23
N GLU A 110 23.95 -24.09 -26.38
CA GLU A 110 24.81 -25.16 -25.85
C GLU A 110 26.20 -25.17 -26.50
N GLY A 111 26.26 -25.00 -27.83
CA GLY A 111 27.51 -25.00 -28.60
C GLY A 111 28.18 -23.63 -28.78
N ALA A 112 27.64 -22.54 -28.23
CA ALA A 112 28.21 -21.21 -28.38
C ALA A 112 29.47 -21.03 -27.52
N ASP A 113 30.59 -20.74 -28.16
CA ASP A 113 31.87 -20.50 -27.47
C ASP A 113 32.12 -19.02 -27.17
N ASP A 114 31.39 -18.12 -27.85
CA ASP A 114 31.54 -16.67 -27.79
C ASP A 114 30.19 -15.93 -27.80
N ASP A 115 30.23 -14.65 -27.42
CA ASP A 115 29.06 -13.78 -27.32
C ASP A 115 28.42 -13.55 -28.72
N ASP A 116 29.21 -13.53 -29.81
CA ASP A 116 28.75 -13.23 -31.18
C ASP A 116 27.86 -14.35 -31.75
N ARG A 117 28.23 -15.62 -31.52
CA ARG A 117 27.43 -16.80 -31.88
C ARG A 117 26.11 -16.81 -31.13
N MET A 118 26.16 -16.53 -29.82
CA MET A 118 24.95 -16.43 -29.00
C MET A 118 24.04 -15.30 -29.49
N MET A 119 24.61 -14.13 -29.77
CA MET A 119 23.86 -13.00 -30.32
C MET A 119 23.20 -13.36 -31.65
N THR A 120 23.92 -14.00 -32.57
CA THR A 120 23.39 -14.44 -33.87
C THR A 120 22.18 -15.37 -33.71
N ALA A 121 22.27 -16.35 -32.81
CA ALA A 121 21.17 -17.28 -32.53
C ALA A 121 19.92 -16.57 -31.98
N ILE A 122 20.11 -15.61 -31.06
CA ILE A 122 19.01 -14.78 -30.51
C ILE A 122 18.32 -13.98 -31.62
N ARG A 123 19.06 -13.33 -32.53
CA ARG A 123 18.46 -12.55 -33.64
C ARG A 123 17.69 -13.48 -34.58
N ARG A 124 18.20 -14.67 -34.87
CA ARG A 124 17.51 -15.64 -35.73
C ARG A 124 16.17 -16.08 -35.13
N LEU A 125 16.12 -16.37 -33.82
CA LEU A 125 14.87 -16.65 -33.12
C LEU A 125 13.90 -15.47 -33.20
N ARG A 126 14.39 -14.25 -32.93
CA ARG A 126 13.59 -13.02 -33.03
C ARG A 126 13.01 -12.81 -34.42
N GLN A 127 13.80 -13.00 -35.49
CA GLN A 127 13.35 -12.84 -36.87
C GLN A 127 12.30 -13.89 -37.26
N ARG A 128 12.50 -15.17 -36.91
CA ARG A 128 11.55 -16.24 -37.25
C ARG A 128 10.22 -16.09 -36.50
N SER A 129 10.28 -15.79 -35.20
CA SER A 129 9.07 -15.52 -34.40
C SER A 129 8.33 -14.28 -34.87
N ALA A 130 9.04 -13.20 -35.23
CA ALA A 130 8.45 -12.01 -35.82
C ALA A 130 7.74 -12.32 -37.15
N LEU A 131 8.41 -13.03 -38.07
CA LEU A 131 7.83 -13.38 -39.36
C LEU A 131 6.62 -14.30 -39.22
N ALA A 132 6.69 -15.29 -38.32
CA ALA A 132 5.58 -16.19 -38.01
C ALA A 132 4.34 -15.42 -37.58
N VAL A 133 4.50 -14.46 -36.66
CA VAL A 133 3.41 -13.62 -36.17
C VAL A 133 2.89 -12.69 -37.25
N ALA A 134 3.76 -12.02 -37.99
CA ALA A 134 3.36 -11.09 -39.05
C ALA A 134 2.54 -11.80 -40.13
N LEU A 135 3.04 -12.90 -40.69
CA LEU A 135 2.33 -13.60 -41.75
C LEU A 135 1.07 -14.30 -41.24
N ALA A 136 1.07 -14.84 -40.02
CA ALA A 136 -0.14 -15.41 -39.44
C ALA A 136 -1.22 -14.35 -39.20
N ASP A 137 -0.85 -13.13 -38.79
CA ASP A 137 -1.78 -12.01 -38.66
C ASP A 137 -2.32 -11.51 -40.00
N LEU A 138 -1.44 -11.36 -40.99
CA LEU A 138 -1.78 -10.80 -42.30
C LEU A 138 -2.60 -11.77 -43.17
N ALA A 139 -2.38 -13.07 -42.99
CA ALA A 139 -3.18 -14.14 -43.60
C ALA A 139 -4.38 -14.59 -42.75
N ASP A 140 -4.58 -13.99 -41.56
CA ASP A 140 -5.67 -14.29 -40.63
C ASP A 140 -5.74 -15.78 -40.23
N THR A 141 -4.60 -16.46 -40.12
CA THR A 141 -4.56 -17.90 -39.81
C THR A 141 -4.67 -18.20 -38.33
N HIS A 142 -4.28 -17.25 -37.46
CA HIS A 142 -4.28 -17.41 -36.01
C HIS A 142 -4.74 -16.13 -35.31
N PRO A 143 -5.46 -16.23 -34.19
CA PRO A 143 -5.87 -15.07 -33.41
C PRO A 143 -4.67 -14.43 -32.69
N VAL A 144 -4.75 -13.11 -32.46
CA VAL A 144 -3.68 -12.30 -31.84
C VAL A 144 -3.23 -12.83 -30.47
N ALA A 145 -4.12 -13.47 -29.70
CA ALA A 145 -3.76 -14.07 -28.41
C ALA A 145 -2.69 -15.17 -28.55
N ILE A 146 -2.79 -16.01 -29.59
CA ILE A 146 -1.80 -17.06 -29.89
C ILE A 146 -0.50 -16.44 -30.38
N GLN A 147 -0.60 -15.40 -31.22
CA GLN A 147 0.56 -14.66 -31.73
C GLN A 147 1.36 -14.01 -30.59
N MET A 148 0.69 -13.37 -29.63
CA MET A 148 1.35 -12.80 -28.45
C MET A 148 2.02 -13.89 -27.61
N ARG A 149 1.41 -15.07 -27.49
CA ARG A 149 2.04 -16.22 -26.81
C ARG A 149 3.33 -16.64 -27.50
N TRP A 150 3.34 -16.78 -28.83
CA TRP A 150 4.54 -17.13 -29.58
C TRP A 150 5.71 -16.15 -29.38
N LEU A 151 5.43 -14.84 -29.37
CA LEU A 151 6.44 -13.82 -29.06
C LEU A 151 6.94 -13.92 -27.63
N SER A 152 6.05 -14.20 -26.68
CA SER A 152 6.39 -14.35 -25.27
C SER A 152 7.27 -15.58 -25.05
N ASP A 153 6.94 -16.69 -25.70
CA ASP A 153 7.68 -17.95 -25.58
C ASP A 153 9.07 -17.85 -26.23
N ALA A 154 9.17 -17.13 -27.36
CA ALA A 154 10.45 -16.82 -27.97
C ALA A 154 11.31 -15.92 -27.06
N ALA A 155 10.72 -14.91 -26.42
CA ALA A 155 11.43 -14.04 -25.47
C ALA A 155 11.90 -14.81 -24.21
N ASP A 156 11.03 -15.65 -23.64
CA ASP A 156 11.38 -16.53 -22.52
C ASP A 156 12.55 -17.45 -22.87
N ALA A 157 12.48 -18.11 -24.04
CA ALA A 157 13.56 -18.97 -24.51
C ALA A 157 14.86 -18.19 -24.71
N ALA A 158 14.81 -16.98 -25.27
CA ALA A 158 15.97 -16.11 -25.43
C ALA A 158 16.62 -15.77 -24.10
N ILE A 159 15.83 -15.35 -23.10
CA ILE A 159 16.32 -15.01 -21.76
C ILE A 159 16.92 -16.25 -21.09
N ALA A 160 16.18 -17.36 -21.05
CA ALA A 160 16.62 -18.60 -20.41
C ALA A 160 17.90 -19.18 -21.02
N CYS A 161 17.99 -19.23 -22.36
CA CYS A 161 19.21 -19.69 -23.04
C CYS A 161 20.38 -18.75 -22.79
N THR A 162 20.15 -17.43 -22.73
CA THR A 162 21.22 -16.46 -22.44
C THR A 162 21.73 -16.59 -21.01
N VAL A 163 20.85 -16.81 -20.04
CA VAL A 163 21.24 -17.08 -18.65
C VAL A 163 22.09 -18.35 -18.56
N ARG A 164 21.65 -19.47 -19.16
CA ARG A 164 22.45 -20.70 -19.21
C ARG A 164 23.81 -20.51 -19.88
N TYR A 165 23.84 -19.80 -21.01
CA TYR A 165 25.08 -19.46 -21.72
C TYR A 165 26.06 -18.70 -20.80
N LEU A 166 25.58 -17.65 -20.13
CA LEU A 166 26.42 -16.82 -19.27
C LEU A 166 26.92 -17.60 -18.05
N LEU A 167 26.09 -18.43 -17.43
CA LEU A 167 26.48 -19.29 -16.31
C LEU A 167 27.55 -20.29 -16.73
N ARG A 168 27.39 -20.96 -17.89
CA ARG A 168 28.43 -21.85 -18.44
C ARG A 168 29.75 -21.12 -18.67
N GLN A 169 29.70 -19.90 -19.24
CA GLN A 169 30.90 -19.10 -19.46
C GLN A 169 31.58 -18.71 -18.14
N ALA A 170 30.82 -18.43 -17.08
CA ALA A 170 31.36 -18.17 -15.75
C ALA A 170 31.98 -19.42 -15.10
N THR A 171 31.40 -20.61 -15.32
CA THR A 171 31.99 -21.90 -14.91
C THR A 171 33.32 -22.15 -15.60
N ILE A 172 33.39 -21.97 -16.93
CA ILE A 172 34.64 -22.13 -17.71
C ILE A 172 35.75 -21.18 -17.19
N ARG A 173 35.39 -19.99 -16.73
CA ARG A 173 36.32 -19.00 -16.15
C ARG A 173 36.66 -19.25 -14.68
N GLY A 174 36.13 -20.30 -14.05
CA GLY A 174 36.36 -20.62 -12.64
C GLY A 174 35.73 -19.62 -11.66
N GLN A 175 34.69 -18.89 -12.07
CA GLN A 175 33.98 -17.93 -11.21
C GLN A 175 32.81 -18.60 -10.45
N ILE A 176 32.33 -19.71 -10.98
CA ILE A 176 31.26 -20.55 -10.41
C ILE A 176 31.83 -21.96 -10.16
N ASN A 177 31.47 -22.56 -9.02
CA ASN A 177 31.75 -23.95 -8.69
C ASN A 177 31.00 -24.89 -9.66
N GLU A 178 31.59 -26.02 -10.02
CA GLU A 178 30.88 -27.04 -10.78
C GLU A 178 29.71 -27.61 -9.95
N THR A 179 28.52 -27.66 -10.54
CA THR A 179 27.29 -28.15 -9.91
C THR A 179 26.85 -29.47 -10.54
N GLU A 180 26.30 -30.38 -9.74
CA GLU A 180 25.61 -31.57 -10.27
C GLU A 180 24.25 -31.16 -10.86
N GLY A 181 24.16 -31.06 -12.18
CA GLY A 181 22.93 -30.73 -12.91
C GLY A 181 22.98 -29.41 -13.69
N PRO A 182 21.83 -28.96 -14.24
CA PRO A 182 21.75 -27.71 -15.01
C PRO A 182 22.21 -26.51 -14.17
N ALA A 183 23.17 -25.74 -14.70
CA ALA A 183 23.80 -24.64 -13.97
C ALA A 183 22.84 -23.49 -13.59
N ASP A 184 21.64 -23.45 -14.17
CA ASP A 184 20.58 -22.47 -13.86
C ASP A 184 19.70 -22.87 -12.66
N ARG A 185 19.78 -24.11 -12.16
CA ARG A 185 19.08 -24.54 -10.94
C ARG A 185 19.86 -24.18 -9.68
N ALA A 186 19.16 -23.70 -8.65
CA ALA A 186 19.76 -23.31 -7.37
C ALA A 186 20.95 -22.34 -7.51
N CYS A 187 20.98 -21.56 -8.61
CA CYS A 187 22.09 -20.68 -8.93
C CYS A 187 22.06 -19.36 -8.13
N GLY A 188 21.02 -19.14 -7.33
CA GLY A 188 20.86 -17.90 -6.56
C GLY A 188 20.70 -16.66 -7.44
N TRP A 189 20.29 -16.81 -8.71
CA TRP A 189 20.06 -15.72 -9.63
C TRP A 189 18.76 -15.96 -10.41
N THR A 190 17.76 -15.11 -10.24
CA THR A 190 16.45 -15.28 -10.89
C THR A 190 16.06 -14.04 -11.67
N ILE A 191 15.39 -14.29 -12.79
CA ILE A 191 14.89 -13.27 -13.70
C ILE A 191 13.37 -13.36 -13.65
N LEU A 192 12.73 -12.30 -13.15
CA LEU A 192 11.28 -12.16 -13.16
C LEU A 192 10.87 -11.33 -14.38
N ALA A 193 9.93 -11.83 -15.18
CA ALA A 193 9.26 -11.03 -16.18
C ALA A 193 8.02 -10.37 -15.59
N LEU A 194 7.79 -9.11 -15.96
CA LEU A 194 6.63 -8.32 -15.57
C LEU A 194 5.84 -7.90 -16.81
N GLY A 195 4.77 -7.15 -16.61
CA GLY A 195 4.02 -6.49 -17.68
C GLY A 195 3.52 -7.48 -18.74
N LYS A 196 3.77 -7.18 -20.01
CA LYS A 196 3.28 -8.00 -21.13
C LYS A 196 3.96 -9.37 -21.20
N LEU A 197 5.27 -9.44 -21.00
CA LEU A 197 6.00 -10.71 -21.02
C LEU A 197 5.53 -11.62 -19.87
N GLY A 198 5.36 -11.03 -18.69
CA GLY A 198 4.85 -11.74 -17.51
C GLY A 198 3.48 -12.37 -17.76
N ALA A 199 2.56 -11.64 -18.40
CA ALA A 199 1.24 -12.15 -18.79
C ALA A 199 1.21 -13.04 -20.05
N ARG A 200 2.36 -13.26 -20.72
CA ARG A 200 2.46 -13.92 -22.04
C ARG A 200 1.64 -13.22 -23.15
N GLU A 201 1.57 -11.91 -23.06
CA GLU A 201 0.85 -11.01 -23.97
C GLU A 201 1.80 -10.04 -24.70
N LEU A 202 3.03 -10.48 -25.01
CA LEU A 202 4.05 -9.62 -25.63
C LEU A 202 3.61 -9.16 -27.03
N ASN A 203 3.79 -7.87 -27.35
CA ASN A 203 3.49 -7.35 -28.69
C ASN A 203 4.65 -7.50 -29.66
N TYR A 204 4.35 -7.31 -30.95
CA TYR A 204 5.31 -7.45 -32.06
C TYR A 204 6.67 -6.77 -31.82
N SER A 205 6.67 -5.54 -31.32
CA SER A 205 7.86 -4.79 -30.90
C SER A 205 7.63 -4.20 -29.51
N SER A 206 8.04 -4.93 -28.47
CA SER A 206 7.93 -4.53 -27.06
C SER A 206 9.26 -4.70 -26.32
N ASP A 207 9.46 -3.88 -25.30
CA ASP A 207 10.49 -4.15 -24.29
C ASP A 207 10.13 -5.42 -23.50
N VAL A 208 11.16 -6.09 -22.98
CA VAL A 208 10.99 -7.10 -21.94
C VAL A 208 11.24 -6.45 -20.59
N ASP A 209 10.18 -6.28 -19.81
CA ASP A 209 10.22 -5.70 -18.47
C ASP A 209 10.71 -6.75 -17.47
N LEU A 210 11.91 -6.58 -16.91
CA LEU A 210 12.53 -7.57 -16.02
C LEU A 210 12.90 -6.98 -14.66
N ILE A 211 12.72 -7.79 -13.60
CA ILE A 211 13.36 -7.58 -12.30
C ILE A 211 14.34 -8.73 -12.08
N ILE A 212 15.56 -8.38 -11.72
CA ILE A 212 16.63 -9.35 -11.51
C ILE A 212 16.97 -9.41 -10.02
N LEU A 213 16.84 -10.60 -9.44
CA LEU A 213 17.15 -10.84 -8.03
C LEU A 213 18.27 -11.84 -7.89
N HIS A 214 19.04 -11.71 -6.81
CA HIS A 214 20.02 -12.71 -6.43
C HIS A 214 20.01 -12.97 -4.92
N ASP A 215 20.44 -14.16 -4.56
CA ASP A 215 20.70 -14.57 -3.17
C ASP A 215 22.20 -14.38 -2.88
N PRO A 216 22.59 -13.49 -1.95
CA PRO A 216 23.99 -13.28 -1.59
C PRO A 216 24.61 -14.49 -0.88
N ASP A 217 23.82 -15.38 -0.28
CA ASP A 217 24.25 -16.57 0.43
C ASP A 217 24.38 -17.80 -0.47
N SER A 218 24.06 -17.66 -1.77
CA SER A 218 24.23 -18.73 -2.75
C SER A 218 25.69 -19.17 -2.84
N ARG A 219 25.91 -20.47 -2.64
CA ARG A 219 27.24 -21.10 -2.60
C ARG A 219 27.78 -21.47 -3.99
N ILE A 220 27.11 -21.02 -5.05
CA ILE A 220 27.54 -21.30 -6.43
C ILE A 220 28.84 -20.58 -6.79
N LEU A 221 29.15 -19.45 -6.15
CA LEU A 221 30.34 -18.66 -6.46
C LEU A 221 31.59 -19.23 -5.79
N THR A 222 32.72 -19.20 -6.50
CA THR A 222 34.04 -19.52 -5.91
C THR A 222 34.46 -18.47 -4.87
N ARG A 223 33.92 -17.26 -4.99
CA ARG A 223 34.16 -16.11 -4.10
C ARG A 223 32.83 -15.46 -3.67
N PRO A 224 32.13 -16.03 -2.67
CA PRO A 224 30.79 -15.56 -2.25
C PRO A 224 30.74 -14.08 -1.88
N GLU A 225 31.83 -13.50 -1.38
CA GLU A 225 31.92 -12.08 -1.01
C GLU A 225 31.78 -11.12 -2.21
N THR A 226 31.86 -11.64 -3.44
CA THR A 226 31.73 -10.87 -4.68
C THR A 226 30.35 -10.95 -5.31
N SER A 227 29.36 -11.58 -4.65
CA SER A 227 28.03 -11.90 -5.19
C SER A 227 27.34 -10.72 -5.89
N GLN A 228 27.20 -9.59 -5.19
CA GLN A 228 26.57 -8.39 -5.74
C GLN A 228 27.25 -7.89 -7.01
N ALA A 229 28.59 -7.83 -7.03
CA ALA A 229 29.35 -7.37 -8.19
C ALA A 229 29.24 -8.36 -9.36
N PHE A 230 29.31 -9.65 -9.07
CA PHE A 230 29.18 -10.73 -10.04
C PHE A 230 27.81 -10.72 -10.73
N PHE A 231 26.71 -10.71 -9.96
CA PHE A 231 25.38 -10.74 -10.54
C PHE A 231 25.00 -9.43 -11.26
N VAL A 232 25.56 -8.29 -10.86
CA VAL A 232 25.45 -7.04 -11.62
C VAL A 232 26.16 -7.14 -12.97
N ASP A 233 27.36 -7.71 -13.03
CA ASP A 233 28.05 -7.93 -14.31
C ASP A 233 27.27 -8.90 -15.20
N MET A 234 26.86 -10.04 -14.66
CA MET A 234 26.02 -11.03 -15.35
C MET A 234 24.76 -10.41 -15.95
N THR A 235 24.07 -9.55 -15.18
CA THR A 235 22.89 -8.82 -15.64
C THR A 235 23.21 -7.86 -16.78
N ARG A 236 24.32 -7.11 -16.70
CA ARG A 236 24.77 -6.23 -17.80
C ARG A 236 25.11 -7.02 -19.06
N ARG A 237 25.73 -8.20 -18.92
CA ARG A 237 26.01 -9.10 -20.05
C ARG A 237 24.73 -9.66 -20.67
N LEU A 238 23.74 -10.06 -19.86
CA LEU A 238 22.42 -10.48 -20.31
C LEU A 238 21.75 -9.39 -21.16
N VAL A 239 21.68 -8.15 -20.63
CA VAL A 239 21.13 -6.99 -21.35
C VAL A 239 21.88 -6.74 -22.66
N ARG A 240 23.22 -6.80 -22.64
CA ARG A 240 24.03 -6.60 -23.86
C ARG A 240 23.68 -7.64 -24.93
N LEU A 241 23.65 -8.93 -24.58
CA LEU A 241 23.42 -10.01 -25.54
C LEU A 241 22.02 -9.92 -26.18
N LEU A 242 21.01 -9.53 -25.40
CA LEU A 242 19.65 -9.36 -25.88
C LEU A 242 19.47 -8.08 -26.72
N SER A 243 19.98 -6.94 -26.25
CA SER A 243 19.60 -5.62 -26.78
C SER A 243 20.57 -4.99 -27.79
N THR A 244 21.82 -5.44 -27.88
CA THR A 244 22.82 -4.80 -28.77
C THR A 244 22.45 -4.95 -30.24
N ALA A 245 22.49 -3.88 -31.03
CA ALA A 245 22.25 -3.99 -32.47
C ALA A 245 23.42 -4.69 -33.17
N THR A 246 23.12 -5.71 -33.99
CA THR A 246 24.07 -6.35 -34.91
C THR A 246 23.63 -6.13 -36.35
N ARG A 247 24.41 -6.65 -37.31
CA ARG A 247 24.00 -6.71 -38.72
C ARG A 247 22.67 -7.45 -38.94
N ASP A 248 22.32 -8.35 -38.03
CA ASP A 248 21.12 -9.19 -38.07
C ASP A 248 19.96 -8.57 -37.26
N GLY A 249 20.13 -7.33 -36.76
CA GLY A 249 19.16 -6.60 -35.95
C GLY A 249 19.40 -6.74 -34.43
N ILE A 250 18.34 -6.51 -33.66
CA ILE A 250 18.31 -6.68 -32.20
C ILE A 250 17.55 -7.95 -31.81
N GLY A 251 17.82 -8.49 -30.62
CA GLY A 251 16.97 -9.54 -30.03
C GLY A 251 15.75 -8.91 -29.38
N TRP A 252 15.92 -8.45 -28.14
CA TRP A 252 14.90 -7.73 -27.37
C TRP A 252 15.53 -6.57 -26.62
N ARG A 253 14.80 -5.45 -26.56
CA ARG A 253 15.14 -4.33 -25.69
C ARG A 253 14.74 -4.72 -24.27
N VAL A 254 15.64 -4.57 -23.30
CA VAL A 254 15.40 -4.93 -21.90
C VAL A 254 15.13 -3.67 -21.08
N ASP A 255 14.02 -3.64 -20.35
CA ASP A 255 13.71 -2.58 -19.39
C ASP A 255 13.82 -3.10 -17.96
N LEU A 256 14.67 -2.44 -17.15
CA LEU A 256 14.90 -2.77 -15.74
C LEU A 256 14.32 -1.70 -14.79
N ARG A 257 13.53 -0.75 -15.29
CA ARG A 257 13.04 0.41 -14.51
C ARG A 257 11.94 0.07 -13.51
N LEU A 258 11.29 -1.09 -13.63
CA LEU A 258 10.26 -1.54 -12.67
C LEU A 258 10.83 -2.12 -11.37
N ARG A 259 12.17 -2.19 -11.23
CA ARG A 259 12.82 -2.65 -10.00
C ARG A 259 12.70 -1.61 -8.87
N PRO A 260 12.81 -2.01 -7.59
CA PRO A 260 12.82 -1.12 -6.43
C PRO A 260 13.75 0.08 -6.63
N ASP A 261 13.26 1.30 -6.43
CA ASP A 261 14.00 2.56 -6.59
C ASP A 261 15.13 2.50 -7.65
N PRO A 262 14.77 2.52 -8.95
CA PRO A 262 15.73 2.26 -10.03
C PRO A 262 16.84 3.31 -10.13
N GLY A 263 16.73 4.45 -9.43
CA GLY A 263 17.79 5.44 -9.32
C GLY A 263 18.81 5.11 -8.23
N ALA A 264 18.41 4.39 -7.18
CA ALA A 264 19.25 4.07 -6.03
C ALA A 264 19.74 2.61 -6.00
N THR A 265 19.04 1.69 -6.68
CA THR A 265 19.37 0.25 -6.63
C THR A 265 20.16 -0.25 -7.83
N ALA A 266 20.99 -1.26 -7.56
CA ALA A 266 21.71 -1.99 -8.58
C ALA A 266 20.73 -2.72 -9.55
N VAL A 267 21.23 -3.05 -10.74
CA VAL A 267 20.44 -3.77 -11.76
C VAL A 267 20.12 -5.22 -11.38
N SER A 268 20.85 -5.79 -10.43
CA SER A 268 20.53 -7.05 -9.75
C SER A 268 20.47 -6.76 -8.25
N ILE A 269 19.35 -7.10 -7.62
CA ILE A 269 19.04 -6.70 -6.24
C ILE A 269 19.05 -7.95 -5.36
N GLN A 270 19.51 -7.81 -4.13
CA GLN A 270 19.43 -8.90 -3.14
C GLN A 270 17.97 -9.19 -2.83
N ARG A 271 17.58 -10.47 -2.83
CA ARG A 271 16.20 -10.91 -2.60
C ARG A 271 15.59 -10.29 -1.34
N GLU A 272 16.30 -10.37 -0.22
CA GLU A 272 15.83 -9.91 1.10
C GLU A 272 15.70 -8.38 1.14
N ALA A 273 16.61 -7.66 0.47
CA ALA A 273 16.52 -6.21 0.34
C ALA A 273 15.30 -5.79 -0.50
N ALA A 274 14.98 -6.53 -1.56
CA ALA A 274 13.79 -6.29 -2.35
C ALA A 274 12.51 -6.55 -1.53
N ILE A 275 12.46 -7.64 -0.74
CA ILE A 275 11.33 -7.92 0.17
C ILE A 275 11.14 -6.76 1.17
N GLY A 276 12.21 -6.35 1.86
CA GLY A 276 12.15 -5.26 2.82
C GLY A 276 11.70 -3.92 2.21
N TYR A 277 12.05 -3.65 0.95
CA TYR A 277 11.54 -2.49 0.21
C TYR A 277 10.03 -2.57 -0.01
N TYR A 278 9.53 -3.71 -0.50
CA TYR A 278 8.12 -3.87 -0.82
C TYR A 278 7.22 -3.90 0.41
N GLU A 279 7.72 -4.37 1.56
CA GLU A 279 6.99 -4.32 2.84
C GLU A 279 6.88 -2.91 3.43
N SER A 280 7.86 -2.03 3.17
CA SER A 280 8.00 -0.76 3.91
C SER A 280 7.58 0.49 3.14
N ILE A 281 7.90 0.59 1.84
CA ILE A 281 7.88 1.87 1.10
C ILE A 281 7.05 1.79 -0.20
N ALA A 282 6.63 0.58 -0.60
CA ALA A 282 6.18 0.37 -1.96
C ALA A 282 4.87 1.08 -2.33
N ARG A 283 4.90 1.61 -3.55
CA ARG A 283 3.86 2.42 -4.18
C ARG A 283 2.80 1.54 -4.80
N THR A 284 1.60 2.08 -4.85
CA THR A 284 0.39 1.49 -5.43
C THR A 284 0.59 0.84 -6.80
N TRP A 285 1.30 1.52 -7.72
CA TRP A 285 1.53 1.03 -9.08
C TRP A 285 2.45 -0.20 -9.15
N GLU A 286 3.32 -0.40 -8.16
CA GLU A 286 4.23 -1.55 -8.11
C GLU A 286 3.41 -2.84 -7.91
N ARG A 287 2.31 -2.78 -7.14
CA ARG A 287 1.40 -3.92 -6.97
C ARG A 287 0.77 -4.35 -8.29
N ALA A 288 0.30 -3.39 -9.08
CA ALA A 288 -0.30 -3.68 -10.39
C ALA A 288 0.73 -4.34 -11.33
N ALA A 289 2.01 -3.96 -11.25
CA ALA A 289 3.07 -4.60 -12.02
C ALA A 289 3.26 -6.09 -11.63
N PHE A 290 3.14 -6.42 -10.34
CA PHE A 290 3.28 -7.78 -9.83
C PHE A 290 2.10 -8.71 -10.09
N ILE A 291 0.92 -8.20 -10.47
CA ILE A 291 -0.22 -9.04 -10.92
C ILE A 291 0.20 -9.98 -12.05
N ARG A 292 1.08 -9.48 -12.93
CA ARG A 292 1.54 -10.20 -14.12
C ARG A 292 2.90 -10.86 -13.94
N ALA A 293 3.53 -10.75 -12.77
CA ALA A 293 4.91 -11.19 -12.59
C ALA A 293 5.04 -12.71 -12.57
N ARG A 294 6.09 -13.24 -13.22
CA ARG A 294 6.48 -14.66 -13.13
C ARG A 294 7.99 -14.85 -13.34
N PRO A 295 8.60 -15.87 -12.74
CA PRO A 295 9.98 -16.23 -13.06
C PRO A 295 10.08 -16.81 -14.48
N VAL A 296 11.10 -16.40 -15.23
CA VAL A 296 11.31 -16.81 -16.63
C VAL A 296 12.68 -17.43 -16.91
N ALA A 297 13.68 -17.18 -16.06
CA ALA A 297 15.00 -17.76 -16.21
C ALA A 297 15.78 -17.77 -14.89
N GLY A 298 16.86 -18.57 -14.86
CA GLY A 298 17.69 -18.75 -13.69
C GLY A 298 17.01 -19.63 -12.66
N ASP A 299 17.19 -19.29 -11.38
CA ASP A 299 16.61 -20.00 -10.25
C ASP A 299 15.09 -19.73 -10.15
N LEU A 300 14.30 -20.56 -10.82
CA LEU A 300 12.84 -20.43 -10.87
C LEU A 300 12.19 -20.70 -9.52
N GLU A 301 12.79 -21.57 -8.69
CA GLU A 301 12.29 -21.88 -7.35
C GLU A 301 12.46 -20.66 -6.43
N MET A 302 13.63 -20.02 -6.46
CA MET A 302 13.86 -18.75 -5.75
C MET A 302 12.89 -17.66 -6.20
N GLY A 303 12.68 -17.52 -7.51
CA GLY A 303 11.76 -16.52 -8.06
C GLY A 303 10.30 -16.77 -7.66
N THR A 304 9.87 -18.03 -7.63
CA THR A 304 8.53 -18.42 -7.16
C THR A 304 8.37 -18.12 -5.68
N ALA A 305 9.35 -18.51 -4.85
CA ALA A 305 9.33 -18.24 -3.41
C ALA A 305 9.28 -16.74 -3.11
N PHE A 306 10.01 -15.92 -3.86
CA PHE A 306 9.93 -14.46 -3.74
C PHE A 306 8.53 -13.90 -4.05
N LEU A 307 7.87 -14.40 -5.11
CA LEU A 307 6.50 -13.97 -5.43
C LEU A 307 5.47 -14.45 -4.39
N ASP A 308 5.70 -15.62 -3.79
CA ASP A 308 4.90 -16.13 -2.68
C ASP A 308 5.04 -15.25 -1.43
N ASP A 309 6.27 -14.84 -1.11
CA ASP A 309 6.55 -13.90 0.00
C ASP A 309 5.85 -12.54 -0.22
N LEU A 310 5.71 -12.10 -1.48
CA LEU A 310 5.02 -10.85 -1.83
C LEU A 310 3.48 -10.97 -1.91
N GLN A 311 2.88 -12.15 -1.77
CA GLN A 311 1.42 -12.30 -1.84
C GLN A 311 0.67 -11.37 -0.88
N PRO A 312 1.09 -11.14 0.39
CA PRO A 312 0.42 -10.20 1.30
C PRO A 312 0.53 -8.73 0.86
N PHE A 313 1.61 -8.38 0.17
CA PHE A 313 1.82 -7.04 -0.39
C PHE A 313 0.92 -6.80 -1.61
N ILE A 314 0.83 -7.78 -2.51
CA ILE A 314 0.06 -7.68 -3.76
C ILE A 314 -1.45 -7.82 -3.49
N TRP A 315 -1.85 -8.83 -2.70
CA TRP A 315 -3.25 -9.26 -2.54
C TRP A 315 -3.77 -9.01 -1.11
N ARG A 316 -4.00 -7.74 -0.78
CA ARG A 316 -4.49 -7.34 0.54
C ARG A 316 -5.92 -7.83 0.81
N LYS A 317 -6.16 -8.33 2.03
CA LYS A 317 -7.50 -8.78 2.46
C LYS A 317 -8.45 -7.62 2.77
N THR A 318 -7.91 -6.47 3.16
CA THR A 318 -8.63 -5.21 3.36
C THR A 318 -8.53 -4.36 2.11
N LEU A 319 -9.62 -3.69 1.75
CA LEU A 319 -9.66 -2.87 0.55
C LEU A 319 -8.76 -1.64 0.73
N ASP A 320 -7.85 -1.43 -0.21
CA ASP A 320 -6.97 -0.27 -0.24
C ASP A 320 -7.49 0.72 -1.30
N TYR A 321 -8.36 1.63 -0.89
CA TYR A 321 -8.98 2.61 -1.79
C TYR A 321 -7.95 3.59 -2.41
N THR A 322 -6.73 3.71 -1.84
CA THR A 322 -5.62 4.46 -2.47
C THR A 322 -5.20 3.85 -3.81
N VAL A 323 -5.41 2.53 -3.96
CA VAL A 323 -5.21 1.81 -5.22
C VAL A 323 -6.22 2.19 -6.27
N ILE A 324 -7.46 2.43 -5.88
CA ILE A 324 -8.52 2.81 -6.81
C ILE A 324 -8.31 4.25 -7.28
N ASP A 325 -7.91 5.16 -6.38
CA ASP A 325 -7.75 6.59 -6.63
C ASP A 325 -6.48 6.98 -7.40
N ASP A 326 -5.30 6.46 -7.02
CA ASP A 326 -4.05 6.71 -7.77
C ASP A 326 -4.20 6.20 -9.22
N MET A 327 -4.95 5.12 -9.36
CA MET A 327 -5.28 4.51 -10.62
C MET A 327 -6.31 5.38 -11.38
N ALA A 328 -7.44 5.78 -10.77
CA ALA A 328 -8.47 6.60 -11.42
C ALA A 328 -7.91 7.98 -11.86
N THR A 329 -7.04 8.57 -11.04
CA THR A 329 -6.31 9.79 -11.37
C THR A 329 -5.43 9.60 -12.62
N MET A 330 -4.84 8.42 -12.81
CA MET A 330 -4.01 8.10 -13.98
C MET A 330 -4.84 8.00 -15.28
N LEU A 331 -6.12 7.59 -15.19
CA LEU A 331 -7.07 7.57 -16.29
C LEU A 331 -7.70 8.95 -16.57
N SER A 332 -7.89 9.76 -15.53
CA SER A 332 -8.50 11.10 -15.65
C SER A 332 -7.60 12.14 -16.32
N ARG A 333 -6.31 11.83 -16.56
CA ARG A 333 -5.42 12.75 -17.30
C ARG A 333 -6.02 13.02 -18.67
N PRO A 334 -6.41 14.27 -18.98
CA PRO A 334 -6.97 14.60 -20.27
C PRO A 334 -5.94 14.22 -21.34
N PRO A 335 -6.30 13.44 -22.38
CA PRO A 335 -5.42 13.32 -23.52
C PRO A 335 -5.16 14.73 -24.05
N SER A 336 -3.88 15.07 -24.23
CA SER A 336 -3.52 16.16 -25.13
C SER A 336 -4.18 15.85 -26.46
N THR A 337 -5.10 16.70 -26.92
CA THR A 337 -5.85 16.50 -28.16
C THR A 337 -5.14 17.19 -29.33
N PRO A 338 -4.39 16.45 -30.16
CA PRO A 338 -4.11 16.85 -31.53
C PRO A 338 -4.79 15.90 -32.52
N GLY A 339 -6.12 15.74 -32.49
CA GLY A 339 -6.85 14.92 -33.47
C GLY A 339 -6.34 13.47 -33.63
N TRP A 340 -6.57 12.87 -34.81
CA TRP A 340 -6.12 11.51 -35.16
C TRP A 340 -4.61 11.37 -35.44
N PRO A 341 -3.94 12.33 -36.11
CA PRO A 341 -2.50 12.24 -36.33
C PRO A 341 -1.70 12.15 -35.03
N GLY A 342 -1.02 11.03 -34.80
CA GLY A 342 -0.29 10.78 -33.56
C GLY A 342 -1.16 10.33 -32.37
N PHE A 343 -2.45 10.05 -32.57
CA PHE A 343 -3.32 9.49 -31.52
C PHE A 343 -2.74 8.18 -30.96
N ASN A 344 -2.63 8.08 -29.64
CA ASN A 344 -2.00 6.94 -28.97
C ASN A 344 -3.04 5.88 -28.58
N LEU A 345 -3.03 4.73 -29.26
CA LEU A 345 -3.96 3.61 -29.01
C LEU A 345 -3.83 3.00 -27.61
N LYS A 346 -2.68 3.17 -26.96
CA LYS A 346 -2.43 2.63 -25.62
C LYS A 346 -2.95 3.57 -24.54
N THR A 347 -2.58 4.84 -24.57
CA THR A 347 -2.85 5.80 -23.49
C THR A 347 -3.98 6.79 -23.80
N GLY A 348 -4.49 6.82 -25.03
CA GLY A 348 -5.66 7.63 -25.39
C GLY A 348 -6.93 7.17 -24.69
N ARG A 349 -7.95 8.04 -24.67
CA ARG A 349 -9.27 7.73 -24.12
C ARG A 349 -9.84 6.48 -24.80
N GLY A 350 -10.33 5.52 -24.00
CA GLY A 350 -10.84 4.24 -24.50
C GLY A 350 -9.76 3.28 -25.04
N GLY A 351 -8.48 3.62 -24.89
CA GLY A 351 -7.37 2.80 -25.40
C GLY A 351 -7.10 1.54 -24.60
N ILE A 352 -6.07 0.79 -25.01
CA ILE A 352 -5.67 -0.51 -24.44
C ILE A 352 -5.46 -0.41 -22.92
N ARG A 353 -4.81 0.66 -22.45
CA ARG A 353 -4.53 0.86 -21.03
C ARG A 353 -5.80 0.98 -20.20
N ASN A 354 -6.89 1.50 -20.75
CA ASN A 354 -8.18 1.59 -20.06
C ASN A 354 -8.69 0.19 -19.67
N ILE A 355 -8.53 -0.79 -20.57
CA ILE A 355 -8.97 -2.18 -20.33
C ILE A 355 -8.03 -2.87 -19.33
N GLU A 356 -6.70 -2.78 -19.53
CA GLU A 356 -5.70 -3.36 -18.61
C GLU A 356 -5.85 -2.82 -17.20
N PHE A 357 -6.12 -1.52 -17.11
CA PHE A 357 -6.34 -0.85 -15.85
C PHE A 357 -7.62 -1.33 -15.16
N PHE A 358 -8.73 -1.36 -15.92
CA PHE A 358 -10.03 -1.75 -15.41
C PHE A 358 -9.95 -3.14 -14.77
N THR A 359 -9.26 -4.07 -15.44
CA THR A 359 -9.01 -5.39 -14.87
C THR A 359 -8.11 -5.33 -13.65
N HIS A 360 -6.95 -4.65 -13.72
CA HIS A 360 -6.00 -4.56 -12.60
C HIS A 360 -6.63 -4.02 -11.32
N VAL A 361 -7.46 -2.96 -11.39
CA VAL A 361 -8.13 -2.42 -10.20
C VAL A 361 -9.04 -3.47 -9.58
N LEU A 362 -9.92 -4.07 -10.37
CA LEU A 362 -10.87 -5.06 -9.86
C LEU A 362 -10.15 -6.29 -9.30
N GLN A 363 -9.04 -6.69 -9.91
CA GLN A 363 -8.18 -7.75 -9.40
C GLN A 363 -7.53 -7.39 -8.07
N LEU A 364 -7.00 -6.18 -7.89
CA LEU A 364 -6.40 -5.77 -6.60
C LEU A 364 -7.45 -5.65 -5.50
N VAL A 365 -8.66 -5.21 -5.87
CA VAL A 365 -9.82 -5.07 -4.97
C VAL A 365 -10.39 -6.42 -4.51
N GLY A 366 -10.53 -7.38 -5.44
CA GLY A 366 -11.13 -8.69 -5.16
C GLY A 366 -10.13 -9.80 -4.86
N GLY A 367 -8.92 -9.71 -5.39
CA GLY A 367 -7.93 -10.80 -5.44
C GLY A 367 -7.36 -11.21 -4.09
N GLY A 368 -7.38 -10.33 -3.09
CA GLY A 368 -7.05 -10.68 -1.70
C GLY A 368 -8.00 -11.70 -1.08
N ARG A 369 -9.28 -11.68 -1.49
CA ARG A 369 -10.33 -12.59 -1.00
C ARG A 369 -10.60 -13.75 -1.95
N SER A 370 -10.40 -13.55 -3.25
CA SER A 370 -10.64 -14.57 -4.27
C SER A 370 -9.39 -14.82 -5.11
N PRO A 371 -8.64 -15.91 -4.85
CA PRO A 371 -7.48 -16.30 -5.66
C PRO A 371 -7.80 -16.52 -7.14
N ALA A 372 -9.04 -16.89 -7.47
CA ALA A 372 -9.47 -17.08 -8.86
C ALA A 372 -9.32 -15.80 -9.71
N LEU A 373 -9.38 -14.62 -9.09
CA LEU A 373 -9.21 -13.33 -9.78
C LEU A 373 -7.76 -12.99 -10.10
N ARG A 374 -6.77 -13.74 -9.60
CA ARG A 374 -5.33 -13.45 -9.74
C ARG A 374 -4.75 -13.86 -11.10
N GLN A 375 -5.58 -13.85 -12.15
CA GLN A 375 -5.14 -14.22 -13.50
C GLN A 375 -4.19 -13.17 -14.08
N PRO A 376 -3.03 -13.56 -14.62
CA PRO A 376 -2.07 -12.59 -15.16
C PRO A 376 -2.52 -12.00 -16.51
N SER A 377 -3.17 -12.80 -17.35
CA SER A 377 -3.66 -12.42 -18.68
C SER A 377 -4.93 -11.57 -18.58
N THR A 378 -5.04 -10.55 -19.44
CA THR A 378 -6.16 -9.59 -19.43
C THR A 378 -7.48 -10.27 -19.81
N PRO A 379 -7.55 -11.08 -20.89
CA PRO A 379 -8.76 -11.84 -21.21
C PRO A 379 -9.17 -12.82 -20.12
N ASP A 380 -8.21 -13.53 -19.51
CA ASP A 380 -8.49 -14.50 -18.44
C ASP A 380 -8.96 -13.81 -17.16
N ALA A 381 -8.41 -12.62 -16.87
CA ALA A 381 -8.86 -11.76 -15.79
C ALA A 381 -10.30 -11.28 -16.00
N LEU A 382 -10.65 -10.82 -17.21
CA LEU A 382 -12.04 -10.44 -17.55
C LEU A 382 -13.00 -11.63 -17.39
N ALA A 383 -12.61 -12.81 -17.88
CA ALA A 383 -13.40 -14.04 -17.71
C ALA A 383 -13.60 -14.39 -16.22
N SER A 384 -12.54 -14.30 -15.41
CA SER A 384 -12.61 -14.58 -13.97
C SER A 384 -13.43 -13.55 -13.20
N LEU A 385 -13.36 -12.28 -13.60
CA LEU A 385 -14.17 -11.20 -13.02
C LEU A 385 -15.66 -11.41 -13.30
N ALA A 386 -16.02 -11.81 -14.53
CA ALA A 386 -17.41 -12.14 -14.87
C ALA A 386 -17.90 -13.39 -14.13
N ALA A 387 -17.07 -14.43 -14.05
CA ALA A 387 -17.40 -15.65 -13.30
C ALA A 387 -17.57 -15.40 -11.79
N GLY A 388 -16.99 -14.31 -11.27
CA GLY A 388 -17.12 -13.87 -9.88
C GLY A 388 -18.14 -12.75 -9.66
N ASP A 389 -19.01 -12.46 -10.64
CA ASP A 389 -20.05 -11.43 -10.61
C ASP A 389 -19.54 -9.99 -10.34
N TRP A 390 -18.26 -9.71 -10.65
CA TRP A 390 -17.70 -8.35 -10.56
C TRP A 390 -18.05 -7.49 -11.77
N ILE A 391 -18.28 -8.12 -12.92
CA ILE A 391 -18.68 -7.47 -14.16
C ILE A 391 -19.73 -8.33 -14.86
N SER A 392 -20.53 -7.73 -15.74
CA SER A 392 -21.50 -8.49 -16.53
C SER A 392 -20.81 -9.36 -17.61
N PRO A 393 -21.44 -10.46 -18.04
CA PRO A 393 -20.97 -11.26 -19.18
C PRO A 393 -20.83 -10.44 -20.48
N GLU A 394 -21.68 -9.42 -20.64
CA GLU A 394 -21.63 -8.48 -21.77
C GLU A 394 -20.36 -7.64 -21.74
N GLN A 395 -20.04 -7.03 -20.59
CA GLN A 395 -18.78 -6.29 -20.40
C GLN A 395 -17.56 -7.17 -20.68
N GLN A 396 -17.57 -8.41 -20.18
CA GLN A 396 -16.48 -9.36 -20.42
C GLN A 396 -16.30 -9.66 -21.91
N THR A 397 -17.38 -10.00 -22.61
CA THR A 397 -17.32 -10.35 -24.04
C THR A 397 -16.86 -9.16 -24.87
N ALA A 398 -17.43 -7.97 -24.63
CA ALA A 398 -17.10 -6.75 -25.37
C ALA A 398 -15.65 -6.29 -25.11
N LEU A 399 -15.23 -6.18 -23.85
CA LEU A 399 -13.87 -5.72 -23.51
C LEU A 399 -12.79 -6.70 -23.98
N ALA A 400 -13.04 -8.01 -23.93
CA ALA A 400 -12.10 -9.01 -24.44
C ALA A 400 -11.94 -8.90 -25.97
N ALA A 401 -13.04 -8.72 -26.70
CA ALA A 401 -13.01 -8.52 -28.15
C ALA A 401 -12.25 -7.22 -28.51
N HIS A 402 -12.60 -6.09 -27.88
CA HIS A 402 -11.95 -4.80 -28.11
C HIS A 402 -10.47 -4.82 -27.76
N TYR A 403 -10.07 -5.47 -26.66
CA TYR A 403 -8.67 -5.66 -26.31
C TYR A 403 -7.89 -6.37 -27.43
N ASN A 404 -8.43 -7.47 -27.95
CA ASN A 404 -7.80 -8.22 -29.04
C ASN A 404 -7.73 -7.39 -30.34
N HIS A 405 -8.80 -6.66 -30.70
CA HIS A 405 -8.78 -5.80 -31.89
C HIS A 405 -7.76 -4.67 -31.78
N LEU A 406 -7.71 -3.98 -30.63
CA LEU A 406 -6.73 -2.91 -30.41
C LEU A 406 -5.29 -3.46 -30.42
N ARG A 407 -5.05 -4.64 -29.82
CA ARG A 407 -3.74 -5.30 -29.87
C ARG A 407 -3.34 -5.67 -31.30
N ARG A 408 -4.30 -6.13 -32.12
CA ARG A 408 -4.04 -6.45 -33.53
C ARG A 408 -3.63 -5.22 -34.34
N VAL A 409 -4.33 -4.09 -34.16
CA VAL A 409 -3.96 -2.80 -34.78
C VAL A 409 -2.58 -2.34 -34.30
N GLU A 410 -2.32 -2.43 -33.00
CA GLU A 410 -1.03 -2.10 -32.40
C GLU A 410 0.11 -2.96 -32.98
N HIS A 411 -0.11 -4.26 -33.16
CA HIS A 411 0.86 -5.16 -33.79
C HIS A 411 1.19 -4.72 -35.22
N ARG A 412 0.17 -4.40 -36.04
CA ARG A 412 0.40 -3.91 -37.41
C ARG A 412 1.12 -2.55 -37.45
N LEU A 413 0.82 -1.63 -36.53
CA LEU A 413 1.60 -0.37 -36.40
C LEU A 413 3.07 -0.66 -36.15
N GLN A 414 3.37 -1.60 -35.25
CA GLN A 414 4.75 -1.98 -34.91
C GLN A 414 5.45 -2.69 -36.08
N MET A 415 4.73 -3.48 -36.86
CA MET A 415 5.25 -4.18 -38.05
C MET A 415 5.75 -3.26 -39.16
N LEU A 416 5.23 -2.01 -39.26
CA LEU A 416 5.65 -1.06 -40.30
C LEU A 416 7.17 -0.84 -40.33
N ALA A 417 7.79 -0.79 -39.15
CA ALA A 417 9.22 -0.47 -39.02
C ALA A 417 9.95 -1.18 -37.86
N ASP A 418 9.34 -2.20 -37.22
CA ASP A 418 9.81 -2.78 -35.94
C ASP A 418 10.04 -1.70 -34.87
N ALA A 419 9.08 -0.78 -34.77
CA ALA A 419 9.14 0.37 -33.89
C ALA A 419 8.26 0.16 -32.65
N GLN A 420 8.74 0.60 -31.48
CA GLN A 420 7.96 0.68 -30.24
C GLN A 420 7.01 1.87 -30.26
N THR A 421 6.09 1.87 -31.21
CA THR A 421 5.04 2.89 -31.33
C THR A 421 3.70 2.33 -30.88
N HIS A 422 2.93 3.21 -30.26
CA HIS A 422 1.51 3.05 -29.96
C HIS A 422 0.67 4.13 -30.66
N ALA A 423 1.33 5.06 -31.34
CA ALA A 423 0.72 6.21 -31.97
C ALA A 423 0.40 5.91 -33.43
N LEU A 424 -0.78 6.33 -33.88
CA LEU A 424 -1.10 6.41 -35.30
C LEU A 424 -0.07 7.29 -36.03
N PRO A 425 0.13 7.08 -37.34
CA PRO A 425 0.99 7.95 -38.13
C PRO A 425 0.62 9.43 -38.02
N ARG A 426 1.59 10.31 -38.23
CA ARG A 426 1.43 11.77 -38.01
C ARG A 426 0.92 12.53 -39.24
N SER A 427 0.78 11.87 -40.39
CA SER A 427 0.20 12.46 -41.59
C SER A 427 -1.05 11.68 -42.00
N LEU A 428 -2.01 12.36 -42.64
CA LEU A 428 -3.23 11.71 -43.12
C LEU A 428 -2.93 10.70 -44.25
N ASP A 429 -1.91 10.97 -45.08
CA ASP A 429 -1.47 10.06 -46.14
C ASP A 429 -0.91 8.76 -45.55
N ASP A 430 -0.09 8.84 -44.50
CA ASP A 430 0.44 7.66 -43.81
C ASP A 430 -0.66 6.90 -43.05
N ILE A 431 -1.68 7.60 -42.52
CA ILE A 431 -2.87 6.97 -41.94
C ILE A 431 -3.66 6.24 -43.02
N ALA A 432 -3.78 6.80 -44.23
CA ALA A 432 -4.45 6.14 -45.34
C ALA A 432 -3.70 4.88 -45.80
N ASP A 433 -2.38 4.92 -45.89
CA ASP A 433 -1.57 3.72 -46.16
C ASP A 433 -1.71 2.67 -45.06
N PHE A 434 -1.72 3.10 -43.79
CA PHE A 434 -1.95 2.20 -42.66
C PHE A 434 -3.38 1.60 -42.65
N ALA A 435 -4.40 2.37 -42.99
CA ALA A 435 -5.76 1.88 -43.16
C ALA A 435 -5.85 0.83 -44.28
N ALA A 436 -5.14 1.05 -45.40
CA ALA A 436 -5.03 0.06 -46.47
C ALA A 436 -4.25 -1.19 -46.03
N PHE A 437 -3.24 -1.05 -45.18
CA PHE A 437 -2.54 -2.19 -44.54
C PHE A 437 -3.46 -2.99 -43.61
N LEU A 438 -4.45 -2.35 -42.99
CA LEU A 438 -5.53 -2.99 -42.22
C LEU A 438 -6.66 -3.56 -43.09
N GLY A 439 -6.60 -3.37 -44.41
CA GLY A 439 -7.58 -3.86 -45.39
C GLY A 439 -8.76 -2.93 -45.66
N HIS A 440 -8.77 -1.70 -45.12
CA HIS A 440 -9.86 -0.75 -45.33
C HIS A 440 -9.84 -0.11 -46.72
N ASP A 441 -10.99 0.37 -47.19
CA ASP A 441 -11.12 1.15 -48.42
C ASP A 441 -10.59 2.59 -48.28
N SER A 442 -10.74 3.18 -47.08
CA SER A 442 -10.29 4.55 -46.81
C SER A 442 -9.91 4.75 -45.34
N ALA A 443 -9.10 5.79 -45.09
CA ALA A 443 -8.76 6.23 -43.74
C ALA A 443 -10.00 6.59 -42.91
N ASP A 444 -10.98 7.27 -43.51
CA ASP A 444 -12.17 7.75 -42.81
C ASP A 444 -13.01 6.60 -42.23
N VAL A 445 -13.17 5.50 -42.99
CA VAL A 445 -13.89 4.31 -42.52
C VAL A 445 -13.17 3.67 -41.34
N PHE A 446 -11.84 3.55 -41.42
CA PHE A 446 -11.03 3.02 -40.32
C PHE A 446 -11.15 3.90 -39.06
N LEU A 447 -11.00 5.21 -39.19
CA LEU A 447 -11.02 6.15 -38.06
C LEU A 447 -12.40 6.19 -37.39
N GLN A 448 -13.49 6.15 -38.16
CA GLN A 448 -14.85 6.07 -37.60
C GLN A 448 -15.10 4.78 -36.81
N GLN A 449 -14.61 3.64 -37.32
CA GLN A 449 -14.71 2.37 -36.60
C GLN A 449 -13.85 2.36 -35.33
N LEU A 450 -12.65 2.95 -35.40
CA LEU A 450 -11.79 3.12 -34.24
C LEU A 450 -12.46 3.98 -33.17
N GLU A 451 -13.03 5.14 -33.53
CA GLU A 451 -13.76 6.02 -32.61
C GLU A 451 -14.90 5.29 -31.90
N THR A 452 -15.74 4.59 -32.67
CA THR A 452 -16.85 3.79 -32.16
C THR A 452 -16.36 2.74 -31.15
N MET A 453 -15.23 2.07 -31.44
CA MET A 453 -14.65 1.08 -30.54
C MET A 453 -14.09 1.70 -29.26
N LEU A 454 -13.40 2.85 -29.35
CA LEU A 454 -12.85 3.54 -28.18
C LEU A 454 -13.98 4.03 -27.25
N ASP A 455 -15.08 4.54 -27.80
CA ASP A 455 -16.26 4.92 -27.02
C ASP A 455 -16.95 3.72 -26.37
N ALA A 456 -17.03 2.59 -27.08
CA ALA A 456 -17.53 1.34 -26.53
C ALA A 456 -16.66 0.86 -25.35
N VAL A 457 -15.33 0.93 -25.45
CA VAL A 457 -14.42 0.58 -24.34
C VAL A 457 -14.70 1.45 -23.11
N VAL A 458 -14.88 2.76 -23.28
CA VAL A 458 -15.22 3.66 -22.16
C VAL A 458 -16.55 3.25 -21.53
N THR A 459 -17.56 2.95 -22.36
CA THR A 459 -18.90 2.56 -21.90
C THR A 459 -18.87 1.24 -21.13
N TYR A 460 -18.24 0.20 -21.67
CA TYR A 460 -18.19 -1.11 -21.03
C TYR A 460 -17.23 -1.17 -19.83
N SER A 461 -16.28 -0.24 -19.72
CA SER A 461 -15.40 -0.13 -18.54
C SER A 461 -15.98 0.75 -17.42
N ALA A 462 -17.22 1.22 -17.55
CA ALA A 462 -17.94 1.86 -16.45
C ALA A 462 -18.23 0.85 -15.33
N HIS A 463 -17.96 1.23 -14.08
CA HIS A 463 -18.22 0.39 -12.91
C HIS A 463 -18.45 1.27 -11.67
N PRO A 464 -19.34 0.89 -10.73
CA PRO A 464 -19.67 1.71 -9.55
C PRO A 464 -18.47 2.12 -8.69
N LEU A 465 -17.39 1.32 -8.69
CA LEU A 465 -16.14 1.67 -7.99
C LEU A 465 -15.41 2.89 -8.58
N PHE A 466 -15.74 3.28 -9.82
CA PHE A 466 -15.17 4.44 -10.52
C PHE A 466 -16.18 5.58 -10.67
N ALA A 467 -17.39 5.45 -10.13
CA ALA A 467 -18.35 6.53 -10.14
C ALA A 467 -17.87 7.60 -9.15
N ASP A 468 -17.49 8.76 -9.66
CA ASP A 468 -17.35 9.96 -8.84
C ASP A 468 -18.70 10.17 -8.15
N GLY A 469 -18.71 10.19 -6.82
CA GLY A 469 -19.90 10.62 -6.08
C GLY A 469 -20.21 12.04 -6.54
N ASP A 470 -21.42 12.25 -7.07
CA ASP A 470 -21.91 13.52 -7.62
C ASP A 470 -21.24 14.75 -6.99
N THR A 471 -20.37 15.40 -7.76
CA THR A 471 -19.88 16.75 -7.42
C THR A 471 -20.98 17.74 -7.75
N ASP A 472 -21.90 17.90 -6.80
CA ASP A 472 -22.94 18.92 -6.82
C ASP A 472 -22.31 20.34 -6.89
N ASP A 473 -23.00 21.30 -7.48
CA ASP A 473 -22.63 22.74 -7.62
C ASP A 473 -22.43 23.47 -6.26
N ALA A 474 -22.43 22.74 -5.14
CA ALA A 474 -22.29 23.20 -3.76
C ALA A 474 -20.84 23.23 -3.23
N ALA A 475 -19.86 22.82 -4.04
CA ALA A 475 -18.46 22.76 -3.62
C ALA A 475 -17.88 24.15 -3.26
N PRO A 476 -17.12 24.27 -2.16
CA PRO A 476 -16.48 25.52 -1.74
C PRO A 476 -15.47 26.00 -2.79
N PRO A 477 -15.52 27.30 -3.20
CA PRO A 477 -14.65 27.86 -4.24
C PRO A 477 -13.26 28.20 -3.67
N LEU A 478 -12.45 27.16 -3.39
CA LEU A 478 -11.15 27.29 -2.72
C LEU A 478 -10.10 28.16 -3.43
N GLU A 479 -10.32 28.45 -4.72
CA GLU A 479 -9.42 29.25 -5.55
C GLU A 479 -9.85 30.73 -5.67
N ASP A 480 -11.01 31.10 -5.12
CA ASP A 480 -11.58 32.45 -5.20
C ASP A 480 -11.96 32.94 -3.79
N GLU A 481 -11.11 33.81 -3.23
CA GLU A 481 -11.20 34.29 -1.84
C GLU A 481 -12.51 35.06 -1.58
N ASP A 482 -13.02 35.80 -2.58
CA ASP A 482 -14.25 36.59 -2.47
C ASP A 482 -15.48 35.68 -2.51
N ARG A 483 -15.53 34.74 -3.46
CA ARG A 483 -16.62 33.74 -3.51
C ARG A 483 -16.62 32.80 -2.31
N MET A 484 -15.46 32.50 -1.74
CA MET A 484 -15.33 31.68 -0.54
C MET A 484 -15.91 32.40 0.68
N GLN A 485 -15.71 33.71 0.80
CA GLN A 485 -16.29 34.49 1.89
C GLN A 485 -17.83 34.45 1.86
N GLU A 486 -18.42 34.62 0.67
CA GLU A 486 -19.86 34.51 0.47
C GLU A 486 -20.38 33.10 0.81
N TRP A 487 -19.67 32.07 0.38
CA TRP A 487 -20.00 30.67 0.69
C TRP A 487 -19.97 30.39 2.19
N LEU A 488 -18.90 30.81 2.89
CA LEU A 488 -18.76 30.62 4.35
C LEU A 488 -19.84 31.37 5.13
N ALA A 489 -20.16 32.60 4.74
CA ALA A 489 -21.25 33.37 5.35
C ALA A 489 -22.60 32.65 5.18
N SER A 490 -22.85 32.06 4.00
CA SER A 490 -24.09 31.30 3.74
C SER A 490 -24.22 30.03 4.59
N LYS A 491 -23.09 29.49 5.06
CA LYS A 491 -23.01 28.28 5.89
C LYS A 491 -23.03 28.57 7.40
N GLY A 492 -23.08 29.83 7.81
CA GLY A 492 -23.23 30.23 9.21
C GLY A 492 -21.92 30.56 9.95
N PHE A 493 -20.81 30.73 9.24
CA PHE A 493 -19.55 31.22 9.84
C PHE A 493 -19.61 32.73 10.10
N SER A 494 -19.14 33.16 11.27
CA SER A 494 -19.20 34.54 11.74
C SER A 494 -18.03 35.40 11.25
N ARG A 495 -16.88 34.76 10.92
CA ARG A 495 -15.62 35.40 10.51
C ARG A 495 -15.13 34.87 9.14
N PRO A 496 -15.92 34.99 8.06
CA PRO A 496 -15.57 34.42 6.76
C PRO A 496 -14.26 34.96 6.17
N GLU A 497 -13.93 36.23 6.40
CA GLU A 497 -12.68 36.87 5.93
C GLU A 497 -11.43 36.16 6.46
N GLY A 498 -11.36 35.92 7.77
CA GLY A 498 -10.21 35.26 8.40
C GLY A 498 -10.06 33.80 7.97
N ILE A 499 -11.19 33.08 7.84
CA ILE A 499 -11.21 31.67 7.40
C ILE A 499 -10.77 31.55 5.94
N SER A 500 -11.32 32.39 5.06
CA SER A 500 -10.97 32.43 3.63
C SER A 500 -9.48 32.74 3.42
N HIS A 501 -8.92 33.67 4.20
CA HIS A 501 -7.50 33.99 4.13
C HIS A 501 -6.58 32.83 4.53
N THR A 502 -6.95 32.08 5.58
CA THR A 502 -6.22 30.89 6.03
C THR A 502 -6.25 29.80 4.95
N LEU A 503 -7.44 29.48 4.42
CA LEU A 503 -7.62 28.49 3.36
C LEU A 503 -6.84 28.86 2.09
N SER A 504 -6.93 30.10 1.64
CA SER A 504 -6.16 30.61 0.52
C SER A 504 -4.65 30.50 0.77
N GLY A 505 -4.20 30.70 2.02
CA GLY A 505 -2.81 30.51 2.38
C GLY A 505 -2.33 29.06 2.33
N TRP A 506 -3.21 28.12 2.66
CA TRP A 506 -2.94 26.70 2.51
C TRP A 506 -2.83 26.33 1.02
N MET A 507 -3.73 26.84 0.18
CA MET A 507 -3.72 26.63 -1.28
C MET A 507 -2.54 27.30 -1.99
N ALA A 508 -2.01 28.39 -1.43
CA ALA A 508 -0.77 29.00 -1.90
C ALA A 508 0.51 28.27 -1.40
N GLY A 509 0.38 27.20 -0.60
CA GLY A 509 1.52 26.44 -0.10
C GLY A 509 2.34 27.15 0.98
N ARG A 510 1.75 28.13 1.70
CA ARG A 510 2.46 28.98 2.68
C ARG A 510 2.88 28.23 3.95
N ILE A 511 2.30 27.08 4.22
CA ILE A 511 2.62 26.25 5.39
C ILE A 511 3.34 24.95 4.99
N ALA A 512 4.12 24.37 5.90
CA ALA A 512 4.98 23.23 5.60
C ALA A 512 4.22 22.02 5.02
N THR A 513 3.01 21.77 5.51
CA THR A 513 2.12 20.65 5.13
C THR A 513 1.53 20.79 3.74
N THR A 514 1.40 22.01 3.22
CA THR A 514 0.78 22.28 1.92
C THR A 514 1.78 22.70 0.84
N ARG A 515 3.09 22.55 1.10
CA ARG A 515 4.14 22.83 0.10
C ARG A 515 4.04 21.96 -1.15
N SER A 516 3.64 20.70 -0.99
CA SER A 516 3.48 19.79 -2.13
C SER A 516 2.14 20.02 -2.83
N GLU A 517 2.14 19.91 -4.15
CA GLU A 517 0.91 19.97 -4.96
C GLU A 517 -0.09 18.88 -4.55
N ARG A 518 0.40 17.66 -4.32
CA ARG A 518 -0.43 16.54 -3.84
C ARG A 518 -1.15 16.85 -2.52
N ALA A 519 -0.47 17.48 -1.55
CA ALA A 519 -1.10 17.84 -0.28
C ALA A 519 -2.22 18.87 -0.47
N ARG A 520 -2.02 19.85 -1.36
CA ARG A 520 -3.04 20.86 -1.67
C ARG A 520 -4.26 20.24 -2.35
N THR A 521 -4.05 19.34 -3.31
CA THR A 521 -5.13 18.62 -3.98
C THR A 521 -5.96 17.80 -2.98
N LEU A 522 -5.31 17.03 -2.11
CA LEU A 522 -6.00 16.22 -1.08
C LEU A 522 -6.77 17.10 -0.09
N LEU A 523 -6.13 18.15 0.41
CA LEU A 523 -6.77 19.10 1.33
C LEU A 523 -7.97 19.80 0.68
N SER A 524 -7.87 20.14 -0.62
CA SER A 524 -8.97 20.75 -1.36
C SER A 524 -10.16 19.81 -1.50
N ARG A 525 -9.90 18.53 -1.76
CA ARG A 525 -10.92 17.49 -1.91
C ARG A 525 -11.71 17.24 -0.63
N MET A 526 -11.04 17.31 0.52
CA MET A 526 -11.64 17.06 1.83
C MET A 526 -12.36 18.27 2.43
N MET A 527 -11.98 19.48 2.01
CA MET A 527 -12.48 20.72 2.60
C MET A 527 -14.02 20.88 2.59
N PRO A 528 -14.75 20.48 1.53
CA PRO A 528 -16.20 20.59 1.49
C PRO A 528 -16.86 19.87 2.67
N ASP A 529 -16.55 18.58 2.83
CA ASP A 529 -17.12 17.73 3.88
C ASP A 529 -16.76 18.24 5.29
N ILE A 530 -15.52 18.70 5.48
CA ILE A 530 -15.04 19.21 6.77
C ILE A 530 -15.75 20.52 7.11
N LEU A 531 -15.81 21.48 6.18
CA LEU A 531 -16.45 22.77 6.42
C LEU A 531 -17.95 22.61 6.67
N ASP A 532 -18.62 21.72 5.94
CA ASP A 532 -20.03 21.40 6.17
C ASP A 532 -20.26 20.76 7.54
N GLN A 533 -19.35 19.90 8.01
CA GLN A 533 -19.44 19.32 9.35
C GLN A 533 -19.20 20.37 10.46
N LEU A 534 -18.20 21.24 10.29
CA LEU A 534 -17.90 22.31 11.24
C LEU A 534 -19.03 23.34 11.32
N ALA A 535 -19.71 23.62 10.20
CA ALA A 535 -20.87 24.51 10.14
C ALA A 535 -22.05 24.04 11.02
N GLN A 536 -22.14 22.73 11.33
CA GLN A 536 -23.18 22.18 12.21
C GLN A 536 -22.88 22.41 13.71
N ALA A 537 -21.69 22.90 14.06
CA ALA A 537 -21.31 23.14 15.45
C ALA A 537 -22.04 24.35 16.03
N SER A 538 -22.15 24.41 17.36
CA SER A 538 -22.69 25.59 18.05
C SER A 538 -21.79 26.82 17.91
N ASP A 539 -20.50 26.61 17.66
CA ASP A 539 -19.50 27.65 17.39
C ASP A 539 -18.57 27.19 16.24
N PRO A 540 -18.98 27.39 14.97
CA PRO A 540 -18.23 26.94 13.79
C PRO A 540 -16.85 27.60 13.66
N ASP A 541 -16.73 28.87 14.05
CA ASP A 541 -15.51 29.65 13.98
C ASP A 541 -14.41 29.07 14.90
N ASP A 542 -14.75 28.75 16.14
CA ASP A 542 -13.82 28.14 17.09
C ASP A 542 -13.42 26.71 16.69
N CYS A 543 -14.36 25.94 16.11
CA CYS A 543 -14.07 24.60 15.58
C CYS A 543 -13.12 24.68 14.37
N PHE A 544 -13.30 25.66 13.48
CA PHE A 544 -12.36 25.90 12.39
C PHE A 544 -10.99 26.33 12.91
N ALA A 545 -10.92 27.21 13.92
CA ALA A 545 -9.64 27.62 14.50
C ALA A 545 -8.87 26.42 15.11
N ALA A 546 -9.59 25.47 15.71
CA ALA A 546 -9.02 24.23 16.22
C ALA A 546 -8.52 23.32 15.08
N PHE A 547 -9.31 23.16 14.00
CA PHE A 547 -8.91 22.43 12.80
C PHE A 547 -7.67 23.04 12.15
N ALA A 548 -7.65 24.36 11.98
CA ALA A 548 -6.52 25.09 11.42
C ALA A 548 -5.25 24.89 12.25
N GLY A 549 -5.35 24.98 13.58
CA GLY A 549 -4.23 24.70 14.48
C GLY A 549 -3.69 23.26 14.36
N PHE A 550 -4.55 22.29 14.09
CA PHE A 550 -4.13 20.91 13.78
C PHE A 550 -3.40 20.84 12.43
N VAL A 551 -3.99 21.39 11.36
CA VAL A 551 -3.42 21.38 9.99
C VAL A 551 -2.06 22.07 9.93
N GLU A 552 -1.91 23.20 10.62
CA GLU A 552 -0.67 23.99 10.65
C GLU A 552 0.41 23.39 11.55
N GLY A 553 0.03 22.58 12.54
CA GLY A 553 0.96 21.89 13.44
C GLY A 553 1.58 20.63 12.83
N LEU A 554 1.01 20.10 11.75
CA LEU A 554 1.51 18.89 11.10
C LEU A 554 2.90 19.11 10.46
N PRO A 555 3.77 18.08 10.42
CA PRO A 555 5.00 18.13 9.64
C PRO A 555 4.69 18.13 8.14
N ALA A 556 5.68 18.37 7.27
CA ALA A 556 5.50 18.41 5.81
C ALA A 556 5.06 17.08 5.14
N SER A 557 4.50 16.12 5.89
CA SER A 557 4.04 14.83 5.41
C SER A 557 2.62 14.91 4.82
N VAL A 558 2.44 14.29 3.65
CA VAL A 558 1.15 14.21 2.93
C VAL A 558 0.27 13.06 3.45
N GLN A 559 0.82 12.24 4.35
CA GLN A 559 0.24 10.97 4.78
C GLN A 559 -1.10 11.14 5.48
N ILE A 560 -1.25 12.16 6.32
CA ILE A 560 -2.48 12.36 7.09
C ILE A 560 -3.63 12.93 6.25
N PHE A 561 -3.35 13.80 5.27
CA PHE A 561 -4.37 14.22 4.31
C PHE A 561 -4.79 13.06 3.44
N SER A 562 -3.83 12.24 2.99
CA SER A 562 -4.16 11.01 2.25
C SER A 562 -5.06 10.11 3.10
N LEU A 563 -4.76 9.95 4.39
CA LEU A 563 -5.56 9.12 5.28
C LEU A 563 -7.00 9.64 5.48
N LEU A 564 -7.15 10.92 5.83
CA LEU A 564 -8.45 11.50 6.13
C LEU A 564 -9.36 11.54 4.90
N ASP A 565 -8.78 11.80 3.74
CA ASP A 565 -9.45 11.82 2.44
C ASP A 565 -9.98 10.44 2.04
N HIS A 566 -9.20 9.38 2.29
CA HIS A 566 -9.59 8.01 1.91
C HIS A 566 -10.41 7.30 3.00
N ASN A 567 -10.57 7.90 4.17
CA ASN A 567 -11.31 7.32 5.28
C ASN A 567 -12.26 8.36 5.89
N ARG A 568 -13.43 8.53 5.27
CA ARG A 568 -14.47 9.47 5.74
C ARG A 568 -14.87 9.24 7.19
N GLN A 569 -14.74 8.02 7.73
CA GLN A 569 -14.97 7.76 9.15
C GLN A 569 -13.93 8.44 10.03
N LEU A 570 -12.66 8.50 9.60
CA LEU A 570 -11.61 9.23 10.30
C LEU A 570 -11.74 10.75 10.12
N GLY A 571 -12.17 11.21 8.95
CA GLY A 571 -12.57 12.61 8.74
C GLY A 571 -13.70 13.03 9.67
N ARG A 572 -14.77 12.23 9.74
CA ARG A 572 -15.88 12.44 10.68
C ARG A 572 -15.42 12.38 12.13
N LEU A 573 -14.59 11.41 12.49
CA LEU A 573 -14.03 11.30 13.84
C LEU A 573 -13.17 12.50 14.21
N LEU A 574 -12.37 13.02 13.27
CA LEU A 574 -11.62 14.25 13.48
C LEU A 574 -12.59 15.42 13.69
N GLY A 575 -13.63 15.54 12.88
CA GLY A 575 -14.70 16.52 13.08
C GLY A 575 -15.38 16.37 14.45
N ASP A 576 -15.74 15.15 14.85
CA ASP A 576 -16.35 14.84 16.13
C ASP A 576 -15.42 15.19 17.29
N ILE A 577 -14.12 14.92 17.17
CA ILE A 577 -13.12 15.34 18.17
C ILE A 577 -13.08 16.87 18.29
N LEU A 578 -13.03 17.57 17.14
CA LEU A 578 -12.94 19.02 17.08
C LEU A 578 -14.21 19.70 17.62
N ILE A 579 -15.38 19.11 17.38
CA ILE A 579 -16.70 19.65 17.78
C ILE A 579 -17.05 19.26 19.22
N LEU A 580 -16.89 17.99 19.58
CA LEU A 580 -17.41 17.44 20.85
C LEU A 580 -16.39 17.56 22.00
N SER A 581 -15.09 17.73 21.71
CA SER A 581 -14.05 17.75 22.75
C SER A 581 -12.96 18.80 22.49
N PRO A 582 -13.16 20.05 22.96
CA PRO A 582 -12.15 21.11 22.90
C PRO A 582 -10.79 20.70 23.50
N ARG A 583 -10.83 19.82 24.51
CA ARG A 583 -9.63 19.30 25.18
C ARG A 583 -8.84 18.35 24.29
N LEU A 584 -9.50 17.44 23.57
CA LEU A 584 -8.83 16.54 22.61
C LEU A 584 -8.35 17.32 21.38
N ALA A 585 -9.13 18.30 20.91
CA ALA A 585 -8.70 19.23 19.86
C ALA A 585 -7.41 19.97 20.26
N GLY A 586 -7.34 20.50 21.49
CA GLY A 586 -6.13 21.13 22.04
C GLY A 586 -4.94 20.15 22.15
N GLN A 587 -5.19 18.88 22.45
CA GLN A 587 -4.14 17.85 22.45
C GLN A 587 -3.63 17.55 21.04
N LEU A 588 -4.52 17.40 20.05
CA LEU A 588 -4.13 17.19 18.65
C LEU A 588 -3.37 18.40 18.09
N ARG A 589 -3.72 19.61 18.48
CA ARG A 589 -2.94 20.81 18.12
C ARG A 589 -1.51 20.77 18.67
N ARG A 590 -1.33 20.30 19.90
CA ARG A 590 -0.02 20.23 20.56
C ARG A 590 0.80 19.01 20.12
N TYR A 591 0.13 17.91 19.80
CA TYR A 591 0.73 16.64 19.39
C TYR A 591 0.01 16.06 18.15
N PRO A 592 0.15 16.67 16.96
CA PRO A 592 -0.61 16.27 15.76
C PRO A 592 -0.41 14.82 15.35
N MET A 593 0.80 14.28 15.57
CA MET A 593 1.16 12.88 15.27
C MET A 593 0.38 11.85 16.11
N MET A 594 -0.32 12.26 17.18
CA MET A 594 -1.16 11.33 17.95
C MET A 594 -2.36 10.83 17.14
N PHE A 595 -2.78 11.56 16.10
CA PHE A 595 -3.84 11.10 15.23
C PHE A 595 -3.43 9.86 14.41
N ASP A 596 -2.13 9.65 14.16
CA ASP A 596 -1.63 8.46 13.48
C ASP A 596 -1.93 7.16 14.27
N LEU A 597 -2.16 7.26 15.58
CA LEU A 597 -2.54 6.11 16.39
C LEU A 597 -3.88 5.51 15.94
N VAL A 598 -4.80 6.33 15.44
CA VAL A 598 -6.13 5.89 14.99
C VAL A 598 -6.04 4.95 13.79
N ILE A 599 -4.92 4.99 13.06
CA ILE A 599 -4.62 4.15 11.91
C ILE A 599 -4.33 2.70 12.34
N ALA A 600 -3.84 2.50 13.57
CA ALA A 600 -3.47 1.18 14.04
C ALA A 600 -4.69 0.24 14.01
N SER A 601 -4.53 -0.94 13.42
CA SER A 601 -5.63 -1.90 13.22
C SER A 601 -6.26 -2.37 14.53
N ASP A 602 -5.52 -2.27 15.63
CA ASP A 602 -5.99 -2.59 16.97
C ASP A 602 -6.55 -1.37 17.72
N PHE A 603 -6.56 -0.15 17.16
CA PHE A 603 -6.88 1.08 17.90
C PHE A 603 -8.23 1.04 18.63
N PHE A 604 -9.26 0.43 18.02
CA PHE A 604 -10.59 0.28 18.64
C PHE A 604 -10.77 -1.04 19.41
N SER A 605 -9.73 -1.88 19.51
CA SER A 605 -9.75 -3.07 20.37
C SER A 605 -9.74 -2.67 21.85
N PRO A 606 -10.36 -3.47 22.74
CA PRO A 606 -10.29 -3.27 24.17
C PRO A 606 -8.85 -3.07 24.65
N LEU A 607 -8.65 -2.08 25.51
CA LEU A 607 -7.35 -1.82 26.13
C LEU A 607 -7.05 -2.89 27.18
N ASP A 608 -5.79 -3.31 27.24
CA ASP A 608 -5.32 -4.25 28.26
C ASP A 608 -5.53 -3.69 29.69
N ASP A 609 -5.33 -4.52 30.71
CA ASP A 609 -5.25 -4.07 32.09
C ASP A 609 -3.90 -3.39 32.41
N ALA A 610 -3.71 -3.04 33.68
CA ALA A 610 -2.49 -2.41 34.17
C ALA A 610 -1.24 -3.31 34.00
N ASP A 611 -1.40 -4.63 34.12
CA ASP A 611 -0.28 -5.59 34.04
C ASP A 611 0.22 -5.70 32.59
N GLY A 612 -0.72 -5.80 31.64
CA GLY A 612 -0.41 -5.81 30.21
C GLY A 612 0.30 -4.53 29.78
N PHE A 613 -0.18 -3.36 30.21
CA PHE A 613 0.45 -2.09 29.85
C PHE A 613 1.81 -1.88 30.52
N GLU A 614 1.95 -2.30 31.78
CA GLU A 614 3.22 -2.24 32.49
C GLU A 614 4.29 -3.04 31.75
N LYS A 615 3.96 -4.24 31.26
CA LYS A 615 4.88 -5.06 30.46
C LYS A 615 5.33 -4.33 29.18
N HIS A 616 4.40 -3.68 28.49
CA HIS A 616 4.70 -2.88 27.30
C HIS A 616 5.66 -1.73 27.62
N MET A 617 5.38 -0.94 28.67
CA MET A 617 6.24 0.17 29.08
C MET A 617 7.63 -0.30 29.49
N ARG A 618 7.72 -1.40 30.26
CA ARG A 618 9.01 -1.96 30.68
C ARG A 618 9.86 -2.41 29.51
N ALA A 619 9.25 -3.03 28.49
CA ALA A 619 9.94 -3.39 27.26
C ALA A 619 10.49 -2.15 26.53
N ALA A 620 9.71 -1.08 26.44
CA ALA A 620 10.10 0.16 25.77
C ALA A 620 11.27 0.89 26.45
N ILE A 621 11.41 0.78 27.78
CA ILE A 621 12.46 1.49 28.54
C ILE A 621 13.66 0.62 28.92
N ALA A 622 13.71 -0.66 28.51
CA ALA A 622 14.65 -1.65 29.03
C ALA A 622 16.15 -1.26 28.95
N ARG A 623 16.52 -0.35 28.05
CA ARG A 623 17.89 0.15 27.85
C ARG A 623 18.02 1.67 27.94
N ALA A 624 16.96 2.36 28.34
CA ALA A 624 16.93 3.81 28.39
C ALA A 624 17.52 4.32 29.73
N PRO A 625 18.34 5.38 29.73
CA PRO A 625 18.64 6.15 30.93
C PRO A 625 17.35 6.67 31.58
N VAL A 626 17.40 6.95 32.90
CA VAL A 626 16.21 7.34 33.68
C VAL A 626 15.45 8.51 33.05
N GLU A 627 16.14 9.56 32.61
CA GLU A 627 15.52 10.75 32.00
C GLU A 627 14.74 10.38 30.72
N GLN A 628 15.38 9.65 29.81
CA GLN A 628 14.75 9.17 28.59
C GLN A 628 13.62 8.16 28.86
N ALA A 629 13.77 7.32 29.89
CA ALA A 629 12.72 6.40 30.31
C ALA A 629 11.46 7.15 30.78
N LEU A 630 11.62 8.26 31.52
CA LEU A 630 10.50 9.10 31.94
C LEU A 630 9.80 9.78 30.75
N GLU A 631 10.54 10.22 29.73
CA GLU A 631 9.95 10.76 28.49
C GLU A 631 9.15 9.69 27.74
N ILE A 632 9.69 8.48 27.59
CA ILE A 632 9.01 7.35 26.95
C ILE A 632 7.72 6.99 27.70
N VAL A 633 7.78 6.88 29.04
CA VAL A 633 6.60 6.60 29.88
C VAL A 633 5.55 7.70 29.74
N THR A 634 5.98 8.97 29.68
CA THR A 634 5.09 10.13 29.50
C THR A 634 4.36 10.08 28.16
N ARG A 635 5.09 9.82 27.08
CA ARG A 635 4.51 9.66 25.75
C ARG A 635 3.52 8.49 25.70
N LEU A 636 3.92 7.29 26.09
CA LEU A 636 3.06 6.10 26.04
C LEU A 636 1.78 6.26 26.88
N THR A 637 1.90 6.88 28.05
CA THR A 637 0.75 7.18 28.92
C THR A 637 -0.21 8.15 28.23
N ARG A 638 0.30 9.20 27.59
CA ARG A 638 -0.51 10.18 26.83
C ARG A 638 -1.24 9.52 25.65
N GLU A 639 -0.54 8.69 24.88
CA GLU A 639 -1.08 7.97 23.73
C GLU A 639 -2.21 7.01 24.15
N ARG A 640 -2.01 6.24 25.21
CA ARG A 640 -3.04 5.31 25.72
C ARG A 640 -4.25 6.04 26.31
N ARG A 641 -4.05 7.17 27.01
CA ARG A 641 -5.15 8.02 27.49
C ARG A 641 -5.96 8.59 26.33
N PHE A 642 -5.30 9.06 25.28
CA PHE A 642 -5.97 9.52 24.07
C PHE A 642 -6.79 8.42 23.42
N ARG A 643 -6.25 7.20 23.29
CA ARG A 643 -6.99 6.06 22.75
C ARG A 643 -8.25 5.73 23.57
N ALA A 644 -8.17 5.70 24.90
CA ALA A 644 -9.35 5.55 25.77
C ALA A 644 -10.36 6.69 25.56
N GLU A 645 -9.83 7.91 25.43
CA GLU A 645 -10.49 9.16 25.05
C GLU A 645 -11.46 8.98 23.88
N ILE A 646 -10.85 8.57 22.77
CA ILE A 646 -11.49 8.40 21.47
C ILE A 646 -12.44 7.21 21.46
N GLN A 647 -12.06 6.06 22.04
CA GLN A 647 -12.96 4.91 22.12
C GLN A 647 -14.28 5.24 22.84
N ALA A 648 -14.22 6.07 23.89
CA ALA A 648 -15.41 6.55 24.57
C ALA A 648 -16.22 7.53 23.73
N LEU A 649 -15.55 8.49 23.08
CA LEU A 649 -16.19 9.47 22.19
C LEU A 649 -16.91 8.79 21.02
N SER A 650 -16.31 7.74 20.46
CA SER A 650 -16.85 6.95 19.35
C SER A 650 -17.89 5.90 19.77
N GLY A 651 -18.23 5.80 21.06
CA GLY A 651 -19.19 4.83 21.58
C GLY A 651 -18.72 3.37 21.59
N VAL A 652 -17.43 3.11 21.36
CA VAL A 652 -16.81 1.77 21.42
C VAL A 652 -16.65 1.31 22.87
N ALA A 653 -16.32 2.24 23.77
CA ALA A 653 -16.21 2.00 25.20
C ALA A 653 -17.23 2.86 25.96
N ASP A 654 -17.87 2.29 26.98
CA ASP A 654 -18.70 3.09 27.90
C ASP A 654 -17.83 3.93 28.84
N LEU A 655 -18.44 4.89 29.56
CA LEU A 655 -17.74 5.76 30.50
C LEU A 655 -17.05 4.99 31.64
N GLY A 656 -17.58 3.81 32.03
CA GLY A 656 -16.98 2.96 33.04
C GLY A 656 -15.71 2.26 32.54
N ALA A 657 -15.72 1.78 31.29
CA ALA A 657 -14.58 1.19 30.61
C ALA A 657 -13.48 2.24 30.39
N MET A 658 -13.85 3.47 29.98
CA MET A 658 -12.92 4.59 29.91
C MET A 658 -12.29 4.87 31.28
N GLY A 659 -13.10 4.94 32.34
CA GLY A 659 -12.61 5.22 33.69
C GLY A 659 -11.64 4.17 34.22
N ARG A 660 -11.90 2.89 33.93
CA ARG A 660 -10.99 1.77 34.23
C ARG A 660 -9.71 1.86 33.42
N ALA A 661 -9.80 2.06 32.11
CA ALA A 661 -8.64 2.18 31.24
C ALA A 661 -7.71 3.33 31.65
N LEU A 662 -8.26 4.48 32.04
CA LEU A 662 -7.49 5.60 32.59
C LEU A 662 -6.83 5.24 33.93
N ALA A 663 -7.54 4.54 34.82
CA ALA A 663 -7.00 4.10 36.10
C ALA A 663 -5.90 3.04 35.96
N ASP A 664 -6.04 2.11 35.03
CA ASP A 664 -5.05 1.08 34.73
C ASP A 664 -3.81 1.67 34.06
N THR A 665 -4.01 2.66 33.19
CA THR A 665 -2.92 3.45 32.59
C THR A 665 -2.11 4.17 33.66
N ALA A 666 -2.78 4.83 34.62
CA ALA A 666 -2.11 5.50 35.75
C ALA A 666 -1.40 4.50 36.66
N ALA A 667 -2.03 3.38 37.01
CA ALA A 667 -1.45 2.35 37.86
C ALA A 667 -0.17 1.78 37.26
N ALA A 668 -0.19 1.41 35.97
CA ALA A 668 0.98 0.88 35.28
C ALA A 668 2.13 1.91 35.26
N ALA A 669 1.84 3.18 34.97
CA ALA A 669 2.84 4.23 34.96
C ALA A 669 3.47 4.44 36.36
N ILE A 670 2.64 4.46 37.42
CA ILE A 670 3.10 4.55 38.80
C ILE A 670 4.02 3.38 39.17
N ARG A 671 3.69 2.15 38.77
CA ARG A 671 4.53 0.96 39.04
C ARG A 671 5.89 1.05 38.35
N VAL A 672 5.91 1.46 37.09
CA VAL A 672 7.16 1.65 36.33
C VAL A 672 8.01 2.75 36.96
N VAL A 673 7.43 3.92 37.25
CA VAL A 673 8.15 5.04 37.86
C VAL A 673 8.62 4.69 39.28
N THR A 674 7.85 3.93 40.06
CA THR A 674 8.27 3.40 41.37
C THR A 674 9.47 2.49 41.26
N SER A 675 9.49 1.60 40.26
CA SER A 675 10.62 0.71 39.98
C SER A 675 11.88 1.52 39.63
N LEU A 676 11.75 2.56 38.80
CA LEU A 676 12.85 3.44 38.42
C LEU A 676 13.37 4.24 39.62
N ALA A 677 12.47 4.85 40.41
CA ALA A 677 12.84 5.65 41.57
C ALA A 677 13.50 4.80 42.67
N THR A 678 13.04 3.56 42.85
CA THR A 678 13.66 2.61 43.77
C THR A 678 15.07 2.24 43.32
N ALA A 679 15.27 1.92 42.03
CA ALA A 679 16.59 1.63 41.49
C ALA A 679 17.55 2.84 41.62
N ASP A 680 17.05 4.04 41.39
CA ASP A 680 17.82 5.28 41.57
C ASP A 680 18.19 5.54 43.04
N MET A 681 17.25 5.30 43.96
CA MET A 681 17.51 5.40 45.40
C MET A 681 18.58 4.39 45.84
N GLN A 682 18.47 3.14 45.39
CA GLN A 682 19.45 2.08 45.67
C GLN A 682 20.84 2.43 45.12
N ARG A 683 20.91 2.99 43.91
CA ARG A 683 22.16 3.46 43.31
C ARG A 683 22.83 4.57 44.12
N ARG A 684 22.05 5.49 44.70
CA ARG A 684 22.58 6.66 45.46
C ARG A 684 22.89 6.35 46.93
N HIS A 685 22.08 5.50 47.56
CA HIS A 685 22.05 5.33 49.02
C HIS A 685 22.16 3.87 49.49
N GLY A 686 22.19 2.91 48.56
CA GLY A 686 22.18 1.48 48.86
C GLY A 686 20.78 0.90 49.08
N LYS A 687 20.71 -0.41 49.27
CA LYS A 687 19.50 -1.13 49.67
C LYS A 687 19.26 -0.98 51.17
N ILE A 688 18.00 -1.03 51.58
CA ILE A 688 17.60 -0.99 52.99
C ILE A 688 16.67 -2.18 53.26
N ASP A 689 16.73 -2.71 54.48
CA ASP A 689 15.79 -3.75 54.92
C ASP A 689 14.41 -3.13 55.15
N GLY A 690 13.48 -3.48 54.27
CA GLY A 690 12.12 -2.94 54.27
C GLY A 690 11.47 -2.94 52.90
N GLY A 691 10.17 -2.70 52.87
CA GLY A 691 9.37 -2.59 51.66
C GLY A 691 8.64 -1.26 51.56
N PHE A 692 8.22 -0.92 50.35
CA PHE A 692 7.55 0.33 50.01
C PHE A 692 6.34 0.04 49.12
N ALA A 693 5.23 0.74 49.36
CA ALA A 693 4.01 0.60 48.59
C ALA A 693 3.36 1.97 48.33
N VAL A 694 2.68 2.06 47.19
CA VAL A 694 1.88 3.22 46.79
C VAL A 694 0.41 2.83 46.84
N LEU A 695 -0.37 3.55 47.65
CA LEU A 695 -1.82 3.44 47.72
C LEU A 695 -2.46 4.57 46.92
N GLY A 696 -3.37 4.23 46.02
CA GLY A 696 -4.23 5.19 45.33
C GLY A 696 -5.54 5.37 46.08
N LEU A 697 -5.93 6.61 46.33
CA LEU A 697 -7.23 6.97 46.91
C LEU A 697 -8.12 7.60 45.83
N GLY A 698 -9.28 8.13 46.24
CA GLY A 698 -10.12 8.92 45.34
C GLY A 698 -10.55 8.14 44.10
N ARG A 699 -10.45 8.78 42.92
CA ARG A 699 -10.91 8.19 41.65
C ARG A 699 -10.01 7.06 41.16
N ILE A 700 -8.68 7.18 41.31
CA ILE A 700 -7.73 6.12 40.95
C ILE A 700 -7.88 4.89 41.85
N GLY A 701 -8.20 5.10 43.13
CA GLY A 701 -8.51 4.05 44.10
C GLY A 701 -9.73 3.23 43.68
N THR A 702 -10.82 3.91 43.31
CA THR A 702 -12.06 3.26 42.84
C THR A 702 -12.04 2.74 41.40
N GLY A 703 -10.98 3.00 40.63
CA GLY A 703 -10.89 2.60 39.21
C GLY A 703 -11.81 3.39 38.27
N ASN A 704 -12.27 4.58 38.68
CA ASN A 704 -13.21 5.42 37.92
C ASN A 704 -12.60 6.79 37.63
N MET A 705 -11.42 6.81 36.98
CA MET A 705 -10.76 8.05 36.62
C MET A 705 -11.50 8.79 35.50
N THR A 706 -11.31 10.11 35.46
CA THR A 706 -11.78 10.97 34.37
C THR A 706 -10.58 11.50 33.60
N ALA A 707 -10.83 11.98 32.39
CA ALA A 707 -9.90 12.68 31.51
C ALA A 707 -8.96 13.68 32.22
N THR A 708 -9.47 14.40 33.24
CA THR A 708 -8.78 15.46 33.98
C THR A 708 -8.54 15.12 35.45
N SER A 709 -8.63 13.84 35.83
CA SER A 709 -8.39 13.44 37.22
C SER A 709 -6.93 13.64 37.63
N ASP A 710 -6.75 14.24 38.80
CA ASP A 710 -5.50 14.14 39.57
C ASP A 710 -5.31 12.70 40.11
N ILE A 711 -4.10 12.37 40.55
CA ILE A 711 -3.81 11.10 41.24
C ILE A 711 -3.59 11.33 42.74
N ASP A 712 -4.52 10.84 43.54
CA ASP A 712 -4.46 10.89 45.00
C ASP A 712 -3.61 9.73 45.54
N LEU A 713 -2.40 10.02 46.05
CA LEU A 713 -1.44 9.00 46.48
C LEU A 713 -1.10 9.09 47.97
N VAL A 714 -0.99 7.92 48.61
CA VAL A 714 -0.43 7.74 49.95
C VAL A 714 0.70 6.72 49.89
N PHE A 715 1.85 7.06 50.45
CA PHE A 715 3.04 6.21 50.45
C PHE A 715 3.22 5.52 51.79
N VAL A 716 3.37 4.20 51.77
CA VAL A 716 3.50 3.36 52.96
C VAL A 716 4.79 2.55 52.88
N TRP A 717 5.49 2.41 53.99
CA TRP A 717 6.66 1.55 54.09
C TRP A 717 6.60 0.63 55.30
N GLU A 718 7.35 -0.45 55.23
CA GLU A 718 7.53 -1.45 56.30
C GLU A 718 9.00 -1.78 56.46
N GLY A 719 9.42 -2.01 57.70
CA GLY A 719 10.80 -2.39 58.03
C GLY A 719 11.13 -2.05 59.48
N PRO A 720 12.27 -2.52 59.99
CA PRO A 720 12.77 -2.14 61.31
C PRO A 720 13.00 -0.62 61.40
N ASP A 721 12.60 0.01 62.50
CA ASP A 721 12.79 1.46 62.71
C ASP A 721 14.28 1.86 62.76
N ASP A 722 15.13 0.92 63.16
CA ASP A 722 16.58 1.04 63.22
C ASP A 722 17.30 0.60 61.92
N ALA A 723 16.54 0.26 60.87
CA ALA A 723 17.13 -0.11 59.58
C ALA A 723 17.89 1.07 58.94
N VAL A 724 19.07 0.75 58.41
CA VAL A 724 19.97 1.70 57.73
C VAL A 724 20.35 1.14 56.37
N SER A 725 20.37 1.99 55.35
CA SER A 725 20.75 1.57 53.99
C SER A 725 22.25 1.26 53.86
N ASP A 726 22.60 0.30 53.01
CA ASP A 726 23.96 -0.28 52.88
C ASP A 726 24.92 0.49 51.96
N GLY A 727 24.55 1.68 51.49
CA GLY A 727 25.33 2.46 50.53
C GLY A 727 26.30 3.46 51.18
N THR A 728 27.16 4.05 50.35
CA THR A 728 28.19 5.04 50.78
C THR A 728 27.61 6.30 51.43
N ARG A 729 26.34 6.62 51.15
CA ARG A 729 25.55 7.67 51.78
C ARG A 729 24.34 7.06 52.49
N ALA A 730 24.61 6.26 53.52
CA ALA A 730 23.60 5.55 54.30
C ALA A 730 22.52 6.50 54.86
N LEU A 731 21.27 6.04 54.85
CA LEU A 731 20.13 6.74 55.42
C LEU A 731 19.36 5.78 56.34
N ALA A 732 18.84 6.32 57.44
CA ALA A 732 17.85 5.60 58.24
C ALA A 732 16.54 5.42 57.45
N ALA A 733 15.73 4.43 57.84
CA ALA A 733 14.49 4.03 57.17
C ALA A 733 13.56 5.20 56.81
N ARG A 734 13.17 6.02 57.79
CA ARG A 734 12.22 7.12 57.58
C ARG A 734 12.74 8.17 56.56
N PRO A 735 13.97 8.71 56.67
CA PRO A 735 14.55 9.56 55.63
C PRO A 735 14.66 8.89 54.25
N TYR A 736 15.00 7.59 54.20
CA TYR A 736 15.13 6.85 52.94
C TYR A 736 13.80 6.80 52.17
N PHE A 737 12.74 6.31 52.81
CA PHE A 737 11.42 6.19 52.19
C PHE A 737 10.74 7.53 51.94
N THR A 738 10.98 8.54 52.80
CA THR A 738 10.50 9.91 52.54
C THR A 738 11.13 10.49 51.28
N ARG A 739 12.44 10.30 51.06
CA ARG A 739 13.12 10.76 49.83
C ARG A 739 12.69 9.97 48.60
N LEU A 740 12.39 8.68 48.75
CA LEU A 740 11.83 7.87 47.66
C LEU A 740 10.47 8.40 47.22
N ALA A 741 9.58 8.67 48.18
CA ALA A 741 8.28 9.29 47.91
C ALA A 741 8.44 10.69 47.28
N GLN A 742 9.39 11.51 47.73
CA GLN A 742 9.66 12.83 47.12
C GLN A 742 10.14 12.69 45.67
N THR A 743 11.00 11.71 45.39
CA THR A 743 11.47 11.41 44.03
C THR A 743 10.30 10.99 43.14
N LEU A 744 9.41 10.13 43.66
CA LEU A 744 8.21 9.70 42.95
C LEU A 744 7.26 10.86 42.63
N VAL A 745 6.94 11.69 43.61
CA VAL A 745 6.09 12.88 43.39
C VAL A 745 6.72 13.81 42.36
N SER A 746 8.04 14.02 42.44
CA SER A 746 8.78 14.84 41.48
C SER A 746 8.74 14.26 40.06
N TRP A 747 8.93 12.95 39.88
CA TRP A 747 8.95 12.33 38.55
C TRP A 747 7.56 12.15 37.93
N LEU A 748 6.53 11.96 38.75
CA LEU A 748 5.15 11.91 38.29
C LEU A 748 4.61 13.31 37.96
N GLY A 749 4.99 14.35 38.72
CA GLY A 749 4.50 15.72 38.57
C GLY A 749 5.38 16.64 37.72
N GLY A 750 6.67 16.34 37.58
CA GLY A 750 7.66 17.18 36.92
C GLY A 750 7.44 17.33 35.42
N ALA A 751 7.81 18.49 34.88
CA ALA A 751 7.73 18.76 33.45
C ALA A 751 8.92 18.12 32.72
N THR A 752 8.62 17.29 31.71
CA THR A 752 9.58 16.79 30.72
C THR A 752 9.41 17.52 29.38
N ALA A 753 10.24 17.22 28.38
CA ALA A 753 10.02 17.68 27.00
C ALA A 753 8.65 17.23 26.45
N GLU A 754 8.13 16.10 26.96
CA GLU A 754 6.83 15.53 26.61
C GLU A 754 5.67 16.08 27.46
N GLY A 755 5.94 16.99 28.42
CA GLY A 755 4.97 17.52 29.38
C GLY A 755 5.06 16.84 30.75
N SER A 756 4.06 17.09 31.61
CA SER A 756 3.91 16.43 32.92
C SER A 756 3.03 15.18 32.79
N LEU A 757 3.37 14.12 33.53
CA LEU A 757 2.67 12.84 33.47
C LEU A 757 1.30 12.92 34.18
N TYR A 758 1.30 13.34 35.46
CA TYR A 758 0.10 13.56 36.25
C TYR A 758 0.27 14.71 37.25
N SER A 759 -0.83 15.38 37.56
CA SER A 759 -0.94 16.20 38.77
C SER A 759 -1.12 15.27 39.97
N VAL A 760 -0.21 15.34 40.95
CA VAL A 760 -0.14 14.42 42.08
C VAL A 760 -0.65 15.12 43.34
N ASP A 761 -1.70 14.56 43.95
CA ASP A 761 -2.21 15.01 45.24
C ASP A 761 -1.79 14.03 46.35
N VAL A 762 -1.11 14.55 47.36
CA VAL A 762 -0.63 13.78 48.53
C VAL A 762 -1.25 14.29 49.84
N ARG A 763 -2.27 15.14 49.77
CA ARG A 763 -2.86 15.80 50.96
C ARG A 763 -3.68 14.86 51.83
N LEU A 764 -4.12 13.73 51.30
CA LEU A 764 -4.89 12.70 52.02
C LEU A 764 -4.04 11.76 52.90
N ARG A 765 -2.73 12.02 53.01
CA ARG A 765 -1.86 11.28 53.93
C ARG A 765 -2.12 11.67 55.40
N PRO A 766 -1.82 10.79 56.37
CA PRO A 766 -1.89 11.13 57.80
C PRO A 766 -1.20 12.45 58.13
N ASP A 767 -1.83 13.27 58.96
CA ASP A 767 -1.39 14.61 59.35
C ASP A 767 -1.34 15.64 58.19
N GLY A 768 -1.89 15.29 57.02
CA GLY A 768 -2.00 16.14 55.84
C GLY A 768 -0.65 16.72 55.40
N GLU A 769 -0.62 18.02 55.09
CA GLU A 769 0.62 18.71 54.67
C GLU A 769 1.74 18.70 55.72
N LYS A 770 1.40 18.58 57.01
CA LYS A 770 2.35 18.54 58.12
C LYS A 770 2.93 17.14 58.36
N GLY A 771 2.29 16.11 57.80
CA GLY A 771 2.73 14.73 57.90
C GLY A 771 3.90 14.37 56.99
N ALA A 772 4.68 13.37 57.43
CA ALA A 772 5.72 12.77 56.59
C ALA A 772 5.12 12.23 55.29
N LEU A 773 5.86 12.38 54.19
CA LEU A 773 5.36 12.00 52.86
C LEU A 773 5.18 10.47 52.73
N ALA A 774 6.04 9.69 53.38
CA ALA A 774 5.90 8.24 53.51
C ALA A 774 5.73 7.85 54.98
N GLN A 775 4.69 7.07 55.28
CA GLN A 775 4.32 6.64 56.63
C GLN A 775 4.66 5.17 56.84
N SER A 776 5.06 4.77 58.05
CA SER A 776 5.16 3.34 58.37
C SER A 776 3.75 2.74 58.43
N SER A 777 3.59 1.47 58.05
CA SER A 777 2.28 0.79 58.12
C SER A 777 1.69 0.83 59.54
N GLN A 778 2.54 0.69 60.56
CA GLN A 778 2.15 0.79 61.97
C GLN A 778 1.63 2.20 62.36
N ARG A 779 2.28 3.27 61.89
CA ARG A 779 1.81 4.65 62.14
C ARG A 779 0.50 4.91 61.42
N LEU A 780 0.37 4.45 60.17
CA LEU A 780 -0.88 4.54 59.40
C LEU A 780 -2.04 3.91 60.18
N PHE A 781 -1.86 2.68 60.64
CA PHE A 781 -2.88 1.97 61.42
C PHE A 781 -3.25 2.69 62.72
N THR A 782 -2.24 3.14 63.47
CA THR A 782 -2.45 3.82 64.76
C THR A 782 -3.18 5.17 64.57
N TYR A 783 -2.81 5.93 63.53
CA TYR A 783 -3.45 7.21 63.19
C TYR A 783 -4.94 7.01 62.91
N TYR A 784 -5.30 6.08 62.04
CA TYR A 784 -6.71 5.87 61.68
C TYR A 784 -7.56 5.39 62.84
N ARG A 785 -6.98 4.63 63.77
CA ARG A 785 -7.68 4.14 64.96
C ARG A 785 -7.92 5.21 66.03
N ALA A 786 -7.00 6.17 66.19
CA ALA A 786 -6.99 7.07 67.34
C ALA A 786 -7.19 8.56 67.01
N GLU A 787 -6.81 8.99 65.80
CA GLU A 787 -6.66 10.41 65.45
C GLU A 787 -7.50 10.83 64.23
N ALA A 788 -7.77 9.91 63.30
CA ALA A 788 -8.41 10.26 62.03
C ALA A 788 -9.87 10.69 62.17
N TRP A 789 -10.22 11.73 61.42
CA TRP A 789 -11.59 12.22 61.29
C TRP A 789 -12.44 11.26 60.44
N THR A 790 -13.75 11.27 60.64
CA THR A 790 -14.67 10.39 59.88
C THR A 790 -14.59 10.60 58.35
N TRP A 791 -14.27 11.80 57.87
CA TRP A 791 -14.09 12.03 56.43
C TRP A 791 -12.81 11.39 55.88
N GLU A 792 -11.75 11.26 56.69
CA GLU A 792 -10.52 10.56 56.28
C GLU A 792 -10.80 9.06 56.16
N TRP A 793 -11.62 8.50 57.04
CA TRP A 793 -12.12 7.14 56.92
C TRP A 793 -12.88 6.91 55.61
N MET A 794 -13.74 7.86 55.21
CA MET A 794 -14.45 7.79 53.93
C MET A 794 -13.50 7.88 52.72
N ALA A 795 -12.40 8.62 52.83
CA ALA A 795 -11.38 8.68 51.79
C ALA A 795 -10.57 7.36 51.73
N LEU A 796 -10.18 6.82 52.89
CA LEU A 796 -9.43 5.57 53.01
C LEU A 796 -10.24 4.36 52.54
N ALA A 797 -11.56 4.38 52.68
CA ALA A 797 -12.44 3.32 52.16
C ALA A 797 -12.33 3.13 50.62
N LYS A 798 -11.76 4.11 49.91
CA LYS A 798 -11.48 4.04 48.46
C LYS A 798 -10.06 3.57 48.15
N ALA A 799 -9.25 3.25 49.16
CA ALA A 799 -7.85 2.91 48.97
C ALA A 799 -7.70 1.62 48.15
N ARG A 800 -6.77 1.66 47.19
CA ARG A 800 -6.32 0.51 46.42
C ARG A 800 -4.81 0.50 46.36
N CYS A 801 -4.19 -0.64 46.62
CA CYS A 801 -2.75 -0.77 46.43
C CYS A 801 -2.43 -0.79 44.93
N LEU A 802 -1.58 0.14 44.47
CA LEU A 802 -1.21 0.27 43.07
C LEU A 802 0.07 -0.50 42.75
N THR A 803 0.97 -0.69 43.72
CA THR A 803 2.24 -1.40 43.52
C THR A 803 2.16 -2.86 43.95
N PRO A 804 2.71 -3.81 43.18
CA PRO A 804 2.80 -5.20 43.62
C PRO A 804 3.84 -5.34 44.75
N GLY A 805 3.58 -6.22 45.72
CA GLY A 805 4.54 -6.54 46.79
C GLY A 805 3.89 -6.87 48.14
N PRO A 806 4.66 -7.40 49.10
CA PRO A 806 4.17 -7.78 50.42
C PRO A 806 3.69 -6.56 51.22
N THR A 807 4.44 -5.45 51.24
CA THR A 807 4.08 -4.24 52.01
C THR A 807 2.73 -3.65 51.63
N GLY A 808 2.40 -3.65 50.33
CA GLY A 808 1.10 -3.22 49.85
C GLY A 808 -0.03 -4.13 50.34
N LYS A 809 0.19 -5.45 50.32
CA LYS A 809 -0.76 -6.43 50.85
C LYS A 809 -0.96 -6.26 52.35
N THR A 810 0.11 -6.08 53.13
CA THR A 810 0.02 -5.84 54.58
C THR A 810 -0.76 -4.56 54.87
N ALA A 811 -0.46 -3.47 54.16
CA ALA A 811 -1.18 -2.21 54.33
C ALA A 811 -2.68 -2.35 54.00
N MET A 812 -3.03 -3.05 52.91
CA MET A 812 -4.44 -3.30 52.57
C MET A 812 -5.14 -4.20 53.61
N GLN A 813 -4.47 -5.23 54.12
CA GLN A 813 -5.03 -6.06 55.21
C GLN A 813 -5.30 -5.26 56.48
N MET A 814 -4.41 -4.31 56.82
CA MET A 814 -4.63 -3.39 57.94
C MET A 814 -5.82 -2.46 57.68
N ILE A 815 -5.96 -1.95 56.45
CA ILE A 815 -7.09 -1.11 56.05
C ILE A 815 -8.41 -1.89 56.10
N ASP A 816 -8.44 -3.13 55.58
CA ASP A 816 -9.61 -4.00 55.64
C ASP A 816 -10.01 -4.29 57.09
N GLY A 817 -9.02 -4.51 57.97
CA GLY A 817 -9.24 -4.67 59.40
C GLY A 817 -9.84 -3.41 60.06
N LEU A 818 -9.36 -2.22 59.70
CA LEU A 818 -9.94 -0.95 60.14
C LEU A 818 -11.39 -0.81 59.66
N MET A 819 -11.65 -1.08 58.37
CA MET A 819 -12.98 -0.99 57.76
C MET A 819 -13.98 -2.00 58.33
N GLY A 820 -13.50 -3.11 58.93
CA GLY A 820 -14.32 -4.05 59.68
C GLY A 820 -14.91 -3.48 60.98
N THR A 821 -14.35 -2.39 61.51
CA THR A 821 -14.87 -1.63 62.65
C THR A 821 -15.03 -0.14 62.27
N PRO A 822 -15.99 0.20 61.38
CA PRO A 822 -16.10 1.55 60.86
C PRO A 822 -16.61 2.53 61.94
N PRO A 823 -16.42 3.84 61.77
CA PRO A 823 -17.03 4.86 62.62
C PRO A 823 -18.56 4.70 62.67
N ASP A 824 -19.17 5.15 63.78
CA ASP A 824 -20.62 5.12 63.98
C ASP A 824 -21.38 5.71 62.76
N PRO A 825 -22.45 5.05 62.26
CA PRO A 825 -23.20 5.50 61.09
C PRO A 825 -23.73 6.94 61.18
N ALA A 826 -24.10 7.42 62.37
CA ALA A 826 -24.56 8.80 62.53
C ALA A 826 -23.42 9.81 62.38
N SER A 827 -22.22 9.47 62.85
CA SER A 827 -20.99 10.25 62.60
C SER A 827 -20.67 10.32 61.11
N VAL A 828 -20.78 9.18 60.39
CA VAL A 828 -20.56 9.12 58.93
C VAL A 828 -21.58 10.00 58.19
N ALA A 829 -22.87 9.90 58.53
CA ALA A 829 -23.91 10.74 57.93
C ALA A 829 -23.70 12.23 58.21
N SER A 830 -23.23 12.58 59.41
CA SER A 830 -22.89 13.96 59.78
C SER A 830 -21.71 14.49 58.97
N ALA A 831 -20.61 13.72 58.89
CA ALA A 831 -19.42 14.07 58.13
C ALA A 831 -19.71 14.22 56.63
N ALA A 832 -20.50 13.32 56.06
CA ALA A 832 -20.94 13.40 54.67
C ALA A 832 -21.73 14.69 54.39
N ARG A 833 -22.70 15.04 55.26
CA ARG A 833 -23.46 16.31 55.13
C ARG A 833 -22.55 17.54 55.23
N GLN A 834 -21.62 17.55 56.18
CA GLN A 834 -20.67 18.66 56.33
C GLN A 834 -19.78 18.82 55.08
N MET A 835 -19.33 17.72 54.48
CA MET A 835 -18.59 17.76 53.22
C MET A 835 -19.42 18.32 52.07
N VAL A 836 -20.68 17.87 51.91
CA VAL A 836 -21.61 18.38 50.89
C VAL A 836 -21.83 19.88 51.04
N THR A 837 -22.03 20.37 52.27
CA THR A 837 -22.16 21.80 52.55
C THR A 837 -20.90 22.57 52.17
N ARG A 838 -19.70 22.09 52.57
CA ARG A 838 -18.43 22.73 52.20
C ARG A 838 -18.21 22.77 50.69
N PHE A 839 -18.60 21.72 49.97
CA PHE A 839 -18.53 21.70 48.51
C PHE A 839 -19.46 22.74 47.88
N ARG A 840 -20.68 22.90 48.40
CA ARG A 840 -21.62 23.95 47.95
C ARG A 840 -21.04 25.35 48.19
N ASP A 841 -20.50 25.59 49.37
CA ASP A 841 -19.92 26.89 49.75
C ASP A 841 -18.67 27.23 48.93
N SER A 842 -17.86 26.22 48.54
CA SER A 842 -16.58 26.44 47.86
C SER A 842 -16.70 26.50 46.33
N TYR A 843 -17.68 25.81 45.73
CA TYR A 843 -17.76 25.64 44.26
C TYR A 843 -19.06 26.18 43.64
N GLY A 844 -19.98 26.76 44.42
CA GLY A 844 -21.18 27.48 43.94
C GLY A 844 -22.28 26.62 43.30
N SER A 845 -21.95 25.46 42.74
CA SER A 845 -22.87 24.50 42.14
C SER A 845 -22.45 23.07 42.51
N ALA A 846 -22.78 22.63 43.73
CA ALA A 846 -22.81 21.18 43.98
C ALA A 846 -24.13 20.61 43.42
N PRO A 847 -24.14 19.41 42.85
CA PRO A 847 -25.39 18.73 42.46
C PRO A 847 -26.40 18.66 43.61
N ALA A 848 -27.69 18.60 43.28
CA ALA A 848 -28.78 18.59 44.26
C ALA A 848 -28.89 17.31 45.11
N TRP A 849 -28.05 16.29 44.86
CA TRP A 849 -28.06 15.04 45.62
C TRP A 849 -27.49 15.19 47.03
#